data_AF-A0A7Y5E392-F1
#
_entry.id   AF-A0A7Y5E392-F1
#
_cell.length_a   1.000
_cell.length_b   1.000
_cell.length_c   1.000
_cell.angle_alpha   90.00
_cell.angle_beta   90.00
_cell.angle_gamma   90.00
#
_symmetry.space_group_name_H-M   'P 1'
#
loop_
_entity.id
_entity.type
_entity.pdbx_description
1 polymer ?
#
loop_
_entity_poly.entity_id
_entity_poly.type
_entity_poly.pdbx_seq_one_letter_code
_entity_poly.pdbx_strand_id
1 'polypeptide(L)'
;MKIRDLFVADVTRDIPPVVYFHEQSPEKLQAEVGEYIITGGYPDGDPRGRRVKSGIHEQFVHLLRNVHAELQKKNGPELPASWISGFFGSGKSSFAKLLGLSLDGVKLPDGTLLSTALLNRDDSPRRQELVDAWDALAKRLNPIAVVFDIGGVARDNEHIHSAIVRLVQARLGYCSKSNLVADFELKLERDGEWEAFVATAKKALGKDWKLAKEEEQADDHFSHVLHVMKPDRYPEPTSWIDSRAGARTGAGTSVREVVESIDAMVNIRADGKALFIVVDEVSQYVHQDESRMLKLQSFVSELGQRLKGRVWLFATGQQKLEDQAENNNLGKLKDRFPTNLRVHLGTTNIRDVVHKRLLKKKPAMESQLREVFAKHRGDLKLYGYACEEITEEDFAEVYPMLPGHIDLLMQVTSNLRTRSTRIQGDDHAIRGLLQLLGELFREQKLADGEVGSLVTIDAIYEVQHSALDADVQTTLARIFNDPLVRDDVLAQRVAKAVALLELIQEQTPTMPPLVAACLYSRLGEGNRVQAVTEALEKLRTASLLSYSEKHGFKIQSSAGQEWQRERDDIGVTQEQISEITQQAIKALVGAMQERPRWKGRTFPWTLWFSDGRQAHDVKLQDAREDSTVAVDFRFLGRKEDRLSSAWVPKSDQDQLRNRLLWLVGESAAIEEHARQVARSDRMLERYRPRRESLTREKQRLLVEEETRFDELDARVRNAVAESFLEGAVYFRGQHIRPRDAGSSFAAALSAVATRVLPDLYPHFSEIAISPAELNQLLEKDLTGPSTKFMDGGLGILTLDAGKYVASCAGLYPTRIAQEIEQNGGLSGQTLVGTFVSPPYGYAPDLVKACCAGLLRGKKIRIRPEHGDDITSHQDPGVRDLFIRDRDFRRAELFPATEGEVSARDRIAIRKLFQTYLQLDPEPDDEPIADATFQVFPQQRDRLRDVERRFDKLPGRPPLPAALQKLAKALEECCRSRQVQKTVVEVKRSLDVLRDGLQQLGMFAGELTDSAIETAQQAAATCDVQLSQLHQLQALGGIEEDAAALTSHMAAERPWRDVGPLAPAIERIRARYVEERRAILNKQNAEAEAIRARVKTRPGFAHLDADQAHRVLRPVAEILVDTTAEAVSPTLVEVRDRFASRVHQAEEQSNDRLDEELSKKTDGQIIKVDTHLRGREVASREQLQAVFKELEDRIGPLLDKGARVRIV
;
A
#
# COMPACT_ATOMS: atom_id res chain seq x y z
N MET A 1 -27.84 -6.41 -28.72
CA MET A 1 -26.46 -6.93 -28.58
C MET A 1 -26.41 -7.84 -27.37
N LYS A 2 -25.74 -9.00 -27.46
CA LYS A 2 -25.53 -9.91 -26.33
C LYS A 2 -24.21 -9.62 -25.64
N ILE A 3 -24.10 -10.02 -24.38
CA ILE A 3 -22.88 -9.86 -23.58
C ILE A 3 -21.67 -10.55 -24.24
N ARG A 4 -21.82 -11.74 -24.84
CA ARG A 4 -20.72 -12.44 -25.55
C ARG A 4 -20.11 -11.63 -26.71
N ASP A 5 -20.90 -10.79 -27.36
CA ASP A 5 -20.46 -10.07 -28.56
C ASP A 5 -19.37 -9.03 -28.23
N LEU A 6 -19.34 -8.56 -26.99
CA LEU A 6 -18.42 -7.54 -26.47
C LEU A 6 -16.95 -7.99 -26.41
N PHE A 7 -16.68 -9.27 -26.18
CA PHE A 7 -15.34 -9.73 -25.79
C PHE A 7 -14.47 -10.14 -26.99
N VAL A 8 -13.15 -9.97 -26.84
CA VAL A 8 -12.15 -10.43 -27.83
C VAL A 8 -12.01 -11.95 -27.81
N ALA A 9 -11.99 -12.54 -26.61
CA ALA A 9 -11.88 -13.97 -26.42
C ALA A 9 -13.26 -14.60 -26.17
N ASP A 10 -13.41 -15.89 -26.49
CA ASP A 10 -14.61 -16.64 -26.12
C ASP A 10 -14.65 -16.80 -24.59
N VAL A 11 -15.64 -16.17 -23.95
CA VAL A 11 -15.90 -16.24 -22.50
C VAL A 11 -16.65 -17.50 -22.08
N THR A 12 -17.13 -18.29 -23.03
CA THR A 12 -17.78 -19.59 -22.78
C THR A 12 -16.81 -20.77 -22.88
N ARG A 13 -15.58 -20.56 -23.37
CA ARG A 13 -14.53 -21.60 -23.44
C ARG A 13 -14.19 -22.18 -22.07
N ASP A 14 -13.79 -23.44 -22.03
CA ASP A 14 -13.38 -24.06 -20.77
C ASP A 14 -12.05 -23.50 -20.25
N ILE A 15 -11.91 -23.44 -18.92
CA ILE A 15 -10.77 -22.82 -18.23
C ILE A 15 -10.25 -23.82 -17.20
N PRO A 16 -9.06 -24.42 -17.40
CA PRO A 16 -8.55 -25.44 -16.50
C PRO A 16 -8.32 -24.87 -15.09
N PRO A 17 -8.66 -25.61 -14.03
CA PRO A 17 -8.64 -25.10 -12.65
C PRO A 17 -7.21 -24.96 -12.07
N VAL A 18 -6.26 -25.78 -12.54
CA VAL A 18 -4.90 -25.89 -12.00
C VAL A 18 -3.87 -26.05 -13.13
N VAL A 19 -2.64 -25.63 -12.87
CA VAL A 19 -1.48 -25.79 -13.76
C VAL A 19 -0.89 -27.19 -13.58
N TYR A 20 -0.90 -28.01 -14.63
CA TYR A 20 -0.29 -29.35 -14.58
C TYR A 20 1.24 -29.24 -14.70
N PHE A 21 1.95 -29.33 -13.57
CA PHE A 21 3.43 -29.19 -13.52
C PHE A 21 4.19 -30.31 -14.24
N HIS A 22 3.62 -31.51 -14.27
CA HIS A 22 4.19 -32.68 -14.95
C HIS A 22 4.00 -32.64 -16.47
N GLU A 23 3.02 -31.89 -16.98
CA GLU A 23 2.83 -31.71 -18.42
C GLU A 23 3.78 -30.63 -18.96
N GLN A 24 4.85 -31.08 -19.63
CA GLN A 24 5.90 -30.22 -20.19
C GLN A 24 6.07 -30.42 -21.71
N SER A 25 5.11 -31.08 -22.37
CA SER A 25 5.08 -31.21 -23.84
C SER A 25 4.95 -29.83 -24.52
N PRO A 26 5.65 -29.56 -25.63
CA PRO A 26 5.65 -28.27 -26.32
C PRO A 26 4.25 -27.70 -26.60
N GLU A 27 3.28 -28.54 -26.96
CA GLU A 27 1.90 -28.16 -27.28
C GLU A 27 1.16 -27.61 -26.04
N LYS A 28 1.31 -28.29 -24.89
CA LYS A 28 0.74 -27.84 -23.61
C LYS A 28 1.42 -26.55 -23.12
N LEU A 29 2.74 -26.42 -23.31
CA LEU A 29 3.45 -25.19 -22.97
C LEU A 29 3.06 -24.01 -23.87
N GLN A 30 2.78 -24.25 -25.16
CA GLN A 30 2.27 -23.24 -26.08
C GLN A 30 0.88 -22.73 -25.64
N ALA A 31 -0.01 -23.64 -25.22
CA ALA A 31 -1.31 -23.28 -24.65
C ALA A 31 -1.16 -22.51 -23.32
N GLU A 32 -0.33 -23.00 -22.39
CA GLU A 32 -0.14 -22.38 -21.08
C GLU A 32 0.45 -20.96 -21.19
N VAL A 33 1.52 -20.77 -21.98
CA VAL A 33 2.09 -19.43 -22.19
C VAL A 33 1.14 -18.52 -22.95
N GLY A 34 0.34 -19.06 -23.88
CA GLY A 34 -0.69 -18.33 -24.62
C GLY A 34 -1.85 -17.81 -23.75
N GLU A 35 -2.13 -18.48 -22.62
CA GLU A 35 -3.14 -18.04 -21.64
C GLU A 35 -2.55 -17.20 -20.49
N TYR A 36 -1.24 -17.27 -20.24
CA TYR A 36 -0.58 -16.52 -19.18
C TYR A 36 -0.65 -15.01 -19.40
N ILE A 37 -0.87 -14.24 -18.32
CA ILE A 37 -1.06 -12.79 -18.36
C ILE A 37 0.01 -12.12 -17.50
N ILE A 38 0.73 -11.16 -18.09
CA ILE A 38 1.64 -10.27 -17.36
C ILE A 38 0.88 -8.99 -17.02
N THR A 39 0.78 -8.70 -15.72
CA THR A 39 0.18 -7.49 -15.14
C THR A 39 1.26 -6.50 -14.71
N GLY A 40 0.90 -5.22 -14.55
CA GLY A 40 1.88 -4.16 -14.27
C GLY A 40 2.61 -3.68 -15.53
N GLY A 41 3.81 -3.12 -15.34
CA GLY A 41 4.66 -2.57 -16.40
C GLY A 41 4.20 -1.19 -16.90
N TYR A 42 3.52 -0.42 -16.05
CA TYR A 42 3.03 0.91 -16.39
C TYR A 42 4.00 2.02 -15.94
N PRO A 43 4.13 3.15 -16.67
CA PRO A 43 4.97 4.27 -16.27
C PRO A 43 4.44 5.00 -15.03
N ASP A 44 5.34 5.66 -14.30
CA ASP A 44 5.01 6.50 -13.14
C ASP A 44 4.18 7.72 -13.55
N GLY A 45 2.85 7.56 -13.49
CA GLY A 45 1.88 8.55 -13.94
C GLY A 45 0.60 7.94 -14.53
N ASP A 46 0.68 6.72 -15.07
CA ASP A 46 -0.49 5.99 -15.60
C ASP A 46 -1.49 5.68 -14.46
N PRO A 47 -2.81 5.93 -14.64
CA PRO A 47 -3.82 5.58 -13.65
C PRO A 47 -3.78 4.10 -13.22
N ARG A 48 -3.41 3.18 -14.13
CA ARG A 48 -3.26 1.75 -13.84
C ARG A 48 -2.04 1.47 -12.97
N GLY A 49 -0.93 2.19 -13.17
CA GLY A 49 0.26 2.14 -12.31
C GLY A 49 0.00 2.61 -10.87
N ARG A 50 -1.01 3.47 -10.66
CA ARG A 50 -1.48 3.82 -9.29
C ARG A 50 -2.21 2.67 -8.59
N ARG A 51 -2.96 1.85 -9.35
CA ARG A 51 -3.69 0.67 -8.84
C ARG A 51 -2.76 -0.53 -8.63
N VAL A 52 -1.91 -0.82 -9.62
CA VAL A 52 -0.97 -1.94 -9.63
C VAL A 52 0.46 -1.40 -9.55
N LYS A 53 0.89 -1.04 -8.33
CA LYS A 53 2.25 -0.54 -8.05
C LYS A 53 3.35 -1.62 -8.18
N SER A 54 2.97 -2.89 -8.16
CA SER A 54 3.88 -4.02 -8.35
C SER A 54 3.07 -5.21 -8.88
N GLY A 55 3.10 -5.39 -10.20
CA GLY A 55 2.47 -6.49 -10.90
C GLY A 55 3.47 -7.58 -11.26
N ILE A 56 3.01 -8.56 -12.05
CA ILE A 56 3.84 -9.69 -12.50
C ILE A 56 5.07 -9.19 -13.29
N HIS A 57 4.96 -8.10 -14.06
CA HIS A 57 6.06 -7.46 -14.76
C HIS A 57 7.17 -7.01 -13.78
N GLU A 58 6.82 -6.18 -12.78
CA GLU A 58 7.77 -5.69 -11.79
C GLU A 58 8.40 -6.84 -10.99
N GLN A 59 7.64 -7.91 -10.73
CA GLN A 59 8.13 -9.09 -10.01
C GLN A 59 9.12 -9.93 -10.85
N PHE A 60 8.90 -10.09 -12.16
CA PHE A 60 9.91 -10.68 -13.05
C PHE A 60 11.17 -9.80 -13.13
N VAL A 61 11.01 -8.50 -13.40
CA VAL A 61 12.14 -7.55 -13.50
C VAL A 61 12.95 -7.53 -12.21
N HIS A 62 12.28 -7.50 -11.05
CA HIS A 62 12.91 -7.55 -9.73
C HIS A 62 13.73 -8.82 -9.54
N LEU A 63 13.15 -10.00 -9.79
CA LEU A 63 13.83 -11.27 -9.61
C LEU A 63 15.03 -11.41 -10.58
N LEU A 64 14.83 -11.15 -11.87
CA LEU A 64 15.87 -11.28 -12.90
C LEU A 64 17.07 -10.35 -12.62
N ARG A 65 16.80 -9.07 -12.29
CA ARG A 65 17.86 -8.10 -11.95
C ARG A 65 18.61 -8.48 -10.68
N ASN A 66 17.93 -8.94 -9.64
CA ASN A 66 18.60 -9.30 -8.40
C ASN A 66 19.41 -10.61 -8.54
N VAL A 67 18.90 -11.62 -9.24
CA VAL A 67 19.70 -12.81 -9.60
C VAL A 67 20.94 -12.41 -10.40
N HIS A 68 20.81 -11.50 -11.38
CA HIS A 68 21.97 -10.98 -12.12
C HIS A 68 22.97 -10.23 -11.21
N ALA A 69 22.50 -9.38 -10.30
CA ALA A 69 23.35 -8.63 -9.37
C ALA A 69 24.08 -9.54 -8.37
N GLU A 70 23.41 -10.56 -7.84
CA GLU A 70 24.04 -11.59 -6.99
C GLU A 70 25.18 -12.33 -7.73
N LEU A 71 25.01 -12.61 -9.03
CA LEU A 71 26.02 -13.21 -9.91
C LEU A 71 27.17 -12.25 -10.31
N GLN A 72 27.11 -10.98 -9.90
CA GLN A 72 28.23 -10.04 -10.02
C GLN A 72 29.08 -9.95 -8.73
N LYS A 73 28.62 -10.50 -7.60
CA LYS A 73 29.38 -10.49 -6.34
C LYS A 73 30.67 -11.29 -6.47
N LYS A 74 31.78 -10.72 -6.00
CA LYS A 74 33.13 -11.32 -6.08
C LYS A 74 33.23 -12.74 -5.46
N ASN A 75 32.41 -13.03 -4.44
CA ASN A 75 32.38 -14.31 -3.74
C ASN A 75 31.15 -15.18 -4.13
N GLY A 76 30.36 -14.77 -5.14
CA GLY A 76 29.05 -15.33 -5.48
C GLY A 76 27.94 -15.05 -4.45
N PRO A 77 26.70 -15.48 -4.71
CA PRO A 77 25.61 -15.45 -3.72
C PRO A 77 25.89 -16.34 -2.52
N GLU A 78 25.55 -15.85 -1.33
CA GLU A 78 25.59 -16.61 -0.07
C GLU A 78 24.32 -17.47 0.15
N LEU A 79 23.21 -17.09 -0.48
CA LEU A 79 21.91 -17.77 -0.41
C LEU A 79 21.23 -17.71 -1.80
N PRO A 80 21.54 -18.63 -2.72
CA PRO A 80 21.03 -18.61 -4.10
C PRO A 80 19.59 -19.15 -4.16
N ALA A 81 18.66 -18.53 -3.44
CA ALA A 81 17.29 -19.01 -3.31
C ALA A 81 16.24 -17.90 -3.37
N SER A 82 15.16 -18.14 -4.11
CA SER A 82 13.99 -17.26 -4.23
C SER A 82 12.76 -17.92 -3.62
N TRP A 83 11.97 -17.12 -2.90
CA TRP A 83 10.64 -17.52 -2.42
C TRP A 83 9.57 -16.80 -3.22
N ILE A 84 8.76 -17.54 -3.97
CA ILE A 84 7.71 -17.04 -4.85
C ILE A 84 6.36 -17.25 -4.15
N SER A 85 5.83 -16.18 -3.57
CA SER A 85 4.61 -16.21 -2.75
C SER A 85 3.38 -15.69 -3.50
N GLY A 86 2.21 -16.25 -3.21
CA GLY A 86 0.94 -15.76 -3.76
C GLY A 86 -0.26 -16.62 -3.38
N PHE A 87 -1.43 -16.01 -3.29
CA PHE A 87 -2.69 -16.70 -2.98
C PHE A 87 -3.13 -17.65 -4.12
N PHE A 88 -4.09 -18.54 -3.86
CA PHE A 88 -4.59 -19.48 -4.87
C PHE A 88 -5.25 -18.75 -6.06
N GLY A 89 -4.78 -19.00 -7.28
CA GLY A 89 -5.21 -18.27 -8.49
C GLY A 89 -4.38 -17.02 -8.83
N SER A 90 -3.37 -16.66 -8.03
CA SER A 90 -2.45 -15.54 -8.30
C SER A 90 -1.52 -15.71 -9.51
N GLY A 91 -1.45 -16.93 -10.09
CA GLY A 91 -0.51 -17.27 -11.16
C GLY A 91 0.88 -17.75 -10.69
N LYS A 92 1.11 -17.85 -9.38
CA LYS A 92 2.36 -18.35 -8.73
C LYS A 92 2.99 -19.57 -9.42
N SER A 93 2.16 -20.58 -9.62
CA SER A 93 2.53 -21.88 -10.18
C SER A 93 3.01 -21.74 -11.64
N SER A 94 2.26 -21.07 -12.51
CA SER A 94 2.73 -20.76 -13.88
C SER A 94 3.92 -19.80 -13.91
N PHE A 95 4.01 -18.81 -13.02
CA PHE A 95 5.16 -17.91 -12.94
C PHE A 95 6.45 -18.71 -12.76
N ALA A 96 6.47 -19.61 -11.76
CA ALA A 96 7.63 -20.45 -11.48
C ALA A 96 7.91 -21.44 -12.63
N LYS A 97 6.89 -22.14 -13.13
CA LYS A 97 7.02 -23.12 -14.22
C LYS A 97 7.56 -22.49 -15.51
N LEU A 98 6.92 -21.42 -15.98
CA LEU A 98 7.28 -20.73 -17.23
C LEU A 98 8.65 -20.07 -17.11
N LEU A 99 9.02 -19.51 -15.95
CA LEU A 99 10.37 -18.99 -15.70
C LEU A 99 11.43 -20.10 -15.80
N GLY A 100 11.24 -21.21 -15.09
CA GLY A 100 12.18 -22.34 -15.08
C GLY A 100 12.38 -22.95 -16.47
N LEU A 101 11.30 -23.23 -17.20
CA LEU A 101 11.37 -23.80 -18.54
C LEU A 101 11.86 -22.79 -19.60
N SER A 102 11.66 -21.49 -19.40
CA SER A 102 12.26 -20.44 -20.22
C SER A 102 13.77 -20.36 -20.03
N LEU A 103 14.25 -20.56 -18.79
CA LEU A 103 15.69 -20.67 -18.49
C LEU A 103 16.27 -21.98 -19.04
N ASP A 104 15.51 -23.06 -19.11
CA ASP A 104 15.97 -24.32 -19.72
C ASP A 104 16.08 -24.27 -21.27
N GLY A 105 15.64 -23.18 -21.90
CA GLY A 105 15.71 -23.00 -23.35
C GLY A 105 14.73 -23.87 -24.14
N VAL A 106 13.61 -24.28 -23.52
CA VAL A 106 12.57 -25.10 -24.16
C VAL A 106 12.02 -24.42 -25.41
N LYS A 107 11.77 -25.20 -26.45
CA LYS A 107 11.14 -24.77 -27.71
C LYS A 107 9.69 -25.24 -27.79
N LEU A 108 8.84 -24.38 -28.33
CA LEU A 108 7.45 -24.65 -28.70
C LEU A 108 7.39 -25.44 -30.03
N PRO A 109 6.21 -25.97 -30.44
CA PRO A 109 6.08 -26.82 -31.64
C PRO A 109 6.50 -26.14 -32.95
N ASP A 110 6.43 -24.80 -33.00
CA ASP A 110 6.85 -23.95 -34.13
C ASP A 110 8.37 -23.66 -34.14
N GLY A 111 9.10 -24.12 -33.11
CA GLY A 111 10.52 -23.84 -32.92
C GLY A 111 10.83 -22.56 -32.13
N THR A 112 9.82 -21.75 -31.78
CA THR A 112 9.98 -20.54 -30.97
C THR A 112 10.44 -20.89 -29.56
N LEU A 113 11.38 -20.13 -29.00
CA LEU A 113 11.79 -20.32 -27.59
C LEU A 113 10.66 -19.92 -26.64
N LEU A 114 10.45 -20.71 -25.59
CA LEU A 114 9.45 -20.41 -24.55
C LEU A 114 9.70 -19.05 -23.88
N SER A 115 10.97 -18.67 -23.70
CA SER A 115 11.36 -17.34 -23.22
C SER A 115 10.87 -16.22 -24.14
N THR A 116 11.04 -16.36 -25.46
CA THR A 116 10.51 -15.40 -26.45
C THR A 116 8.98 -15.35 -26.41
N ALA A 117 8.31 -16.49 -26.30
CA ALA A 117 6.85 -16.54 -26.17
C ALA A 117 6.36 -15.87 -24.87
N LEU A 118 7.03 -16.10 -23.75
CA LEU A 118 6.73 -15.49 -22.45
C LEU A 118 6.97 -13.98 -22.46
N LEU A 119 8.09 -13.50 -22.99
CA LEU A 119 8.37 -12.07 -23.18
C LEU A 119 7.36 -11.43 -24.14
N ASN A 120 6.86 -12.18 -25.12
CA ASN A 120 5.79 -11.71 -26.01
C ASN A 120 4.42 -11.55 -25.32
N ARG A 121 4.20 -12.16 -24.14
CA ARG A 121 2.98 -11.97 -23.33
C ARG A 121 2.95 -10.64 -22.57
N ASP A 122 4.08 -9.97 -22.45
CA ASP A 122 4.13 -8.64 -21.90
C ASP A 122 3.68 -7.61 -22.95
N ASP A 123 2.46 -7.11 -22.79
CA ASP A 123 1.86 -6.02 -23.58
C ASP A 123 1.94 -4.66 -22.86
N SER A 124 2.74 -4.56 -21.79
CA SER A 124 2.88 -3.33 -21.01
C SER A 124 3.78 -2.28 -21.68
N PRO A 125 3.61 -0.98 -21.39
CA PRO A 125 4.50 0.07 -21.88
C PRO A 125 5.97 -0.10 -21.46
N ARG A 126 6.25 -0.74 -20.31
CA ARG A 126 7.60 -1.01 -19.81
C ARG A 126 8.18 -2.34 -20.29
N ARG A 127 7.51 -3.10 -21.17
CA ARG A 127 7.98 -4.39 -21.73
C ARG A 127 9.48 -4.48 -22.01
N GLN A 128 10.09 -3.44 -22.58
CA GLN A 128 11.53 -3.42 -22.87
C GLN A 128 12.39 -3.63 -21.61
N GLU A 129 11.96 -3.14 -20.46
CA GLU A 129 12.62 -3.32 -19.16
C GLU A 129 12.74 -4.80 -18.77
N LEU A 130 11.70 -5.60 -19.06
CA LEU A 130 11.69 -7.05 -18.82
C LEU A 130 12.59 -7.79 -19.83
N VAL A 131 12.58 -7.36 -21.09
CA VAL A 131 13.49 -7.89 -22.13
C VAL A 131 14.95 -7.61 -21.74
N ASP A 132 15.28 -6.38 -21.34
CA ASP A 132 16.64 -6.00 -20.94
C ASP A 132 17.12 -6.77 -19.70
N ALA A 133 16.23 -6.98 -18.72
CA ALA A 133 16.54 -7.77 -17.52
C ALA A 133 16.76 -9.26 -17.85
N TRP A 134 15.97 -9.83 -18.76
CA TRP A 134 16.15 -11.19 -19.26
C TRP A 134 17.48 -11.34 -20.01
N ASP A 135 17.74 -10.43 -20.95
CA ASP A 135 18.94 -10.42 -21.79
C ASP A 135 20.23 -10.28 -20.97
N ALA A 136 20.22 -9.41 -19.95
CA ALA A 136 21.35 -9.24 -19.05
C ALA A 136 21.67 -10.54 -18.27
N LEU A 137 20.65 -11.28 -17.85
CA LEU A 137 20.82 -12.58 -17.19
C LEU A 137 21.30 -13.65 -18.17
N ALA A 138 20.62 -13.78 -19.32
CA ALA A 138 20.89 -14.79 -20.34
C ALA A 138 22.29 -14.66 -20.97
N LYS A 139 22.81 -13.43 -21.15
CA LYS A 139 24.18 -13.20 -21.66
C LYS A 139 25.29 -13.66 -20.71
N ARG A 140 24.98 -13.90 -19.42
CA ARG A 140 25.96 -14.22 -18.37
C ARG A 140 25.91 -15.69 -17.92
N LEU A 141 24.91 -16.46 -18.35
CA LEU A 141 24.67 -17.83 -17.91
C LEU A 141 24.44 -18.77 -19.09
N ASN A 142 24.78 -20.04 -18.91
CA ASN A 142 24.29 -21.14 -19.76
C ASN A 142 23.30 -21.97 -18.91
N PRO A 143 22.04 -21.52 -18.77
CA PRO A 143 21.09 -22.13 -17.85
C PRO A 143 20.60 -23.52 -18.29
N ILE A 144 20.28 -24.36 -17.31
CA ILE A 144 19.42 -25.54 -17.40
C ILE A 144 18.49 -25.57 -16.19
N ALA A 145 17.32 -26.19 -16.28
CA ALA A 145 16.39 -26.28 -15.17
C ALA A 145 15.89 -27.70 -14.88
N VAL A 146 15.38 -27.85 -13.65
CA VAL A 146 14.62 -28.99 -13.15
C VAL A 146 13.36 -28.42 -12.50
N VAL A 147 12.19 -28.64 -13.11
CA VAL A 147 10.92 -28.00 -12.76
C VAL A 147 9.90 -29.06 -12.38
N PHE A 148 9.36 -29.00 -11.16
CA PHE A 148 8.41 -30.00 -10.65
C PHE A 148 7.53 -29.48 -9.50
N ASP A 149 6.43 -30.18 -9.26
CA ASP A 149 5.61 -30.04 -8.05
C ASP A 149 6.05 -31.09 -7.01
N ILE A 150 6.25 -30.70 -5.75
CA ILE A 150 6.77 -31.62 -4.73
C ILE A 150 5.75 -32.67 -4.30
N GLY A 151 4.45 -32.35 -4.27
CA GLY A 151 3.38 -33.25 -3.85
C GLY A 151 3.16 -34.40 -4.83
N GLY A 152 3.35 -34.15 -6.12
CA GLY A 152 3.24 -35.16 -7.18
C GLY A 152 4.46 -36.07 -7.38
N VAL A 153 5.63 -35.73 -6.82
CA VAL A 153 6.88 -36.49 -7.08
C VAL A 153 7.55 -37.08 -5.84
N ALA A 154 7.27 -36.57 -4.64
CA ALA A 154 7.90 -37.03 -3.43
C ALA A 154 7.34 -38.39 -2.98
N ARG A 155 8.22 -39.27 -2.49
CA ARG A 155 7.83 -40.52 -1.83
C ARG A 155 7.40 -40.24 -0.38
N ASP A 156 6.69 -41.18 0.23
CA ASP A 156 6.26 -41.07 1.64
C ASP A 156 7.44 -40.78 2.57
N ASN A 157 7.33 -39.69 3.34
CA ASN A 157 8.36 -39.18 4.25
C ASN A 157 9.75 -38.89 3.61
N GLU A 158 9.80 -38.70 2.28
CA GLU A 158 11.01 -38.23 1.60
C GLU A 158 11.35 -36.78 2.04
N HIS A 159 12.64 -36.46 2.15
CA HIS A 159 13.05 -35.07 2.37
C HIS A 159 13.23 -34.35 1.03
N ILE A 160 12.96 -33.04 1.00
CA ILE A 160 12.97 -32.25 -0.24
C ILE A 160 14.30 -32.33 -1.01
N HIS A 161 15.45 -32.39 -0.32
CA HIS A 161 16.76 -32.54 -0.96
C HIS A 161 16.96 -33.91 -1.62
N SER A 162 16.35 -34.97 -1.06
CA SER A 162 16.35 -36.32 -1.66
C SER A 162 15.49 -36.40 -2.93
N ALA A 163 14.33 -35.73 -2.94
CA ALA A 163 13.52 -35.61 -4.16
C ALA A 163 14.25 -34.80 -5.25
N ILE A 164 14.90 -33.69 -4.87
CA ILE A 164 15.69 -32.85 -5.77
C ILE A 164 16.83 -33.64 -6.43
N VAL A 165 17.65 -34.37 -5.67
CA VAL A 165 18.83 -35.06 -6.26
C VAL A 165 18.42 -36.11 -7.29
N ARG A 166 17.33 -36.86 -7.04
CA ARG A 166 16.75 -37.84 -7.97
C ARG A 166 16.30 -37.20 -9.29
N LEU A 167 15.73 -36.00 -9.25
CA LEU A 167 15.27 -35.29 -10.44
C LEU A 167 16.42 -34.62 -11.19
N VAL A 168 17.46 -34.15 -10.48
CA VAL A 168 18.72 -33.68 -11.09
C VAL A 168 19.47 -34.84 -11.75
N GLN A 169 19.51 -36.02 -11.11
CA GLN A 169 20.05 -37.26 -11.69
C GLN A 169 19.37 -37.58 -13.02
N ALA A 170 18.04 -37.68 -13.04
CA ALA A 170 17.29 -37.92 -14.28
C ALA A 170 17.55 -36.85 -15.35
N ARG A 171 17.57 -35.55 -14.96
CA ARG A 171 17.84 -34.44 -15.90
C ARG A 171 19.23 -34.48 -16.52
N LEU A 172 20.24 -34.92 -15.77
CA LEU A 172 21.62 -35.10 -16.23
C LEU A 172 21.86 -36.51 -16.82
N GLY A 173 20.78 -37.24 -17.11
CA GLY A 173 20.80 -38.53 -17.80
C GLY A 173 21.44 -39.64 -16.97
N TYR A 174 21.39 -39.57 -15.64
CA TYR A 174 21.64 -40.74 -14.79
C TYR A 174 20.40 -41.65 -14.75
N CYS A 175 20.55 -42.88 -14.29
CA CYS A 175 19.47 -43.87 -14.20
C CYS A 175 18.21 -43.30 -13.51
N SER A 176 17.09 -43.23 -14.25
CA SER A 176 15.82 -42.70 -13.71
C SER A 176 15.06 -43.71 -12.84
N LYS A 177 15.31 -45.01 -13.04
CA LYS A 177 14.58 -46.12 -12.41
C LYS A 177 15.09 -46.47 -11.02
N SER A 178 16.40 -46.42 -10.80
CA SER A 178 17.03 -46.73 -9.52
C SER A 178 18.01 -45.64 -9.08
N ASN A 179 17.69 -45.01 -7.94
CA ASN A 179 18.59 -44.07 -7.27
C ASN A 179 19.94 -44.72 -6.91
N LEU A 180 19.94 -46.02 -6.55
CA LEU A 180 21.16 -46.74 -6.15
C LEU A 180 22.11 -46.93 -7.33
N VAL A 181 21.57 -47.12 -8.54
CA VAL A 181 22.33 -47.14 -9.78
C VAL A 181 22.82 -45.73 -10.11
N ALA A 182 21.96 -44.70 -10.05
CA ALA A 182 22.36 -43.32 -10.36
C ALA A 182 23.51 -42.80 -9.47
N ASP A 183 23.47 -43.09 -8.15
CA ASP A 183 24.56 -42.78 -7.22
C ASP A 183 25.87 -43.50 -7.60
N PHE A 184 25.78 -44.69 -8.20
CA PHE A 184 26.93 -45.50 -8.60
C PHE A 184 27.46 -45.18 -9.98
N GLU A 185 26.62 -44.76 -10.93
CA GLU A 185 27.05 -44.14 -12.18
C GLU A 185 27.90 -42.89 -11.90
N LEU A 186 27.43 -42.01 -11.01
CA LEU A 186 28.21 -40.84 -10.56
C LEU A 186 29.53 -41.26 -9.89
N LYS A 187 29.52 -42.33 -9.08
CA LYS A 187 30.74 -42.86 -8.48
C LYS A 187 31.74 -43.34 -9.54
N LEU A 188 31.30 -44.12 -10.52
CA LEU A 188 32.15 -44.61 -11.61
C LEU A 188 32.73 -43.46 -12.44
N GLU A 189 32.00 -42.36 -12.62
CA GLU A 189 32.53 -41.15 -13.26
C GLU A 189 33.58 -40.44 -12.40
N ARG A 190 33.37 -40.32 -11.08
CA ARG A 190 34.35 -39.73 -10.15
C ARG A 190 35.61 -40.59 -9.99
N ASP A 191 35.48 -41.92 -10.06
CA ASP A 191 36.57 -42.89 -9.98
C ASP A 191 37.29 -43.08 -11.34
N GLY A 192 36.80 -42.47 -12.43
CA GLY A 192 37.40 -42.57 -13.77
C GLY A 192 37.11 -43.87 -14.53
N GLU A 193 36.19 -44.70 -14.03
CA GLU A 193 35.88 -46.05 -14.56
C GLU A 193 34.70 -46.09 -15.53
N TRP A 194 34.02 -44.95 -15.76
CA TRP A 194 32.78 -44.87 -16.54
C TRP A 194 32.90 -45.42 -17.97
N GLU A 195 33.99 -45.11 -18.69
CA GLU A 195 34.19 -45.61 -20.05
C GLU A 195 34.35 -47.13 -20.10
N ALA A 196 35.08 -47.69 -19.12
CA ALA A 196 35.25 -49.14 -18.98
C ALA A 196 33.91 -49.82 -18.63
N PHE A 197 33.09 -49.20 -17.78
CA PHE A 197 31.75 -49.67 -17.45
C PHE A 197 30.84 -49.68 -18.68
N VAL A 198 30.74 -48.58 -19.43
CA VAL A 198 29.88 -48.50 -20.64
C VAL A 198 30.33 -49.48 -21.73
N ALA A 199 31.64 -49.64 -21.93
CA ALA A 199 32.20 -50.62 -22.87
C ALA A 199 31.90 -52.08 -22.44
N THR A 200 31.88 -52.35 -21.13
CA THR A 200 31.53 -53.67 -20.58
C THR A 200 30.02 -53.92 -20.67
N ALA A 201 29.18 -52.92 -20.35
CA ALA A 201 27.73 -52.99 -20.46
C ALA A 201 27.29 -53.37 -21.88
N LYS A 202 27.87 -52.73 -22.90
CA LYS A 202 27.57 -53.03 -24.30
C LYS A 202 27.93 -54.47 -24.72
N LYS A 203 28.97 -55.05 -24.11
CA LYS A 203 29.38 -56.45 -24.35
C LYS A 203 28.52 -57.45 -23.60
N ALA A 204 28.21 -57.18 -22.33
CA ALA A 204 27.49 -58.09 -21.44
C ALA A 204 25.97 -58.11 -21.73
N LEU A 205 25.36 -56.94 -21.93
CA LEU A 205 23.91 -56.79 -22.10
C LEU A 205 23.45 -56.81 -23.57
N GLY A 206 24.39 -56.81 -24.52
CA GLY A 206 24.12 -56.73 -25.97
C GLY A 206 23.48 -55.42 -26.46
N LYS A 207 23.28 -54.44 -25.56
CA LYS A 207 22.64 -53.14 -25.82
C LYS A 207 23.40 -52.00 -25.15
N ASP A 208 23.18 -50.76 -25.59
CA ASP A 208 23.81 -49.59 -24.97
C ASP A 208 23.27 -49.37 -23.54
N TRP A 209 24.16 -49.04 -22.60
CA TRP A 209 23.78 -48.73 -21.22
C TRP A 209 22.74 -47.60 -21.12
N LYS A 210 22.78 -46.63 -22.05
CA LYS A 210 21.79 -45.55 -22.14
C LYS A 210 20.35 -46.04 -22.31
N LEU A 211 20.15 -47.24 -22.86
CA LEU A 211 18.84 -47.89 -22.98
C LEU A 211 18.57 -48.79 -21.78
N ALA A 212 19.54 -49.63 -21.39
CA ALA A 212 19.37 -50.62 -20.33
C ALA A 212 18.98 -50.03 -18.96
N LYS A 213 19.51 -48.85 -18.61
CA LYS A 213 19.21 -48.17 -17.34
C LYS A 213 17.78 -47.62 -17.22
N GLU A 214 17.05 -47.52 -18.33
CA GLU A 214 15.66 -47.05 -18.35
C GLU A 214 14.66 -48.21 -18.31
N GLU A 215 15.13 -49.46 -18.29
CA GLU A 215 14.33 -50.67 -18.12
C GLU A 215 14.07 -50.94 -16.62
N GLU A 216 13.02 -51.70 -16.30
CA GLU A 216 12.68 -52.04 -14.90
C GLU A 216 13.78 -52.88 -14.22
N GLN A 217 14.56 -53.63 -15.00
CA GLN A 217 15.69 -54.46 -14.56
C GLN A 217 17.01 -53.65 -14.42
N ALA A 218 16.96 -52.32 -14.28
CA ALA A 218 18.15 -51.48 -14.24
C ALA A 218 19.14 -51.88 -13.12
N ASP A 219 18.67 -52.29 -11.94
CA ASP A 219 19.52 -52.78 -10.85
C ASP A 219 20.20 -54.13 -11.18
N ASP A 220 19.46 -55.07 -11.79
CA ASP A 220 19.98 -56.38 -12.21
C ASP A 220 21.03 -56.22 -13.32
N HIS A 221 20.72 -55.41 -14.34
CA HIS A 221 21.64 -55.08 -15.43
C HIS A 221 22.92 -54.43 -14.89
N PHE A 222 22.80 -53.48 -13.95
CA PHE A 222 23.95 -52.83 -13.33
C PHE A 222 24.82 -53.82 -12.54
N SER A 223 24.18 -54.68 -11.73
CA SER A 223 24.85 -55.71 -10.93
C SER A 223 25.59 -56.72 -11.83
N HIS A 224 24.96 -57.17 -12.92
CA HIS A 224 25.58 -58.09 -13.88
C HIS A 224 26.78 -57.44 -14.59
N VAL A 225 26.70 -56.17 -15.01
CA VAL A 225 27.83 -55.48 -15.64
C VAL A 225 29.00 -55.31 -14.66
N LEU A 226 28.72 -54.99 -13.38
CA LEU A 226 29.77 -54.89 -12.36
C LEU A 226 30.43 -56.25 -12.08
N HIS A 227 29.69 -57.35 -12.09
CA HIS A 227 30.23 -58.71 -12.04
C HIS A 227 31.19 -58.99 -13.20
N VAL A 228 30.79 -58.70 -14.45
CA VAL A 228 31.67 -58.89 -15.63
C VAL A 228 32.88 -57.96 -15.60
N MET A 229 32.74 -56.72 -15.11
CA MET A 229 33.82 -55.74 -15.05
C MET A 229 34.83 -56.02 -13.92
N LYS A 230 34.36 -56.56 -12.79
CA LYS A 230 35.15 -56.77 -11.56
C LYS A 230 34.75 -58.08 -10.86
N PRO A 231 35.02 -59.25 -11.47
CA PRO A 231 34.59 -60.55 -10.93
C PRO A 231 35.20 -60.84 -9.55
N ASP A 232 36.44 -60.41 -9.28
CA ASP A 232 37.09 -60.58 -7.96
C ASP A 232 36.35 -59.84 -6.82
N ARG A 233 35.58 -58.80 -7.15
CA ARG A 233 34.84 -57.96 -6.18
C ARG A 233 33.35 -58.30 -6.12
N TYR A 234 32.78 -58.76 -7.23
CA TYR A 234 31.39 -59.15 -7.36
C TYR A 234 31.34 -60.57 -7.98
N PRO A 235 31.54 -61.63 -7.18
CA PRO A 235 31.75 -62.98 -7.71
C PRO A 235 30.54 -63.57 -8.43
N GLU A 236 29.33 -63.17 -8.03
CA GLU A 236 28.06 -63.59 -8.64
C GLU A 236 27.35 -62.38 -9.29
N PRO A 237 26.54 -62.59 -10.36
CA PRO A 237 25.78 -61.52 -11.01
C PRO A 237 24.89 -60.68 -10.09
N THR A 238 24.41 -61.23 -8.96
CA THR A 238 23.59 -60.53 -7.97
C THR A 238 24.40 -59.90 -6.82
N SER A 239 25.73 -60.08 -6.78
CA SER A 239 26.56 -59.68 -5.62
C SER A 239 26.46 -58.19 -5.26
N TRP A 240 26.27 -57.30 -6.24
CA TRP A 240 26.12 -55.87 -5.95
C TRP A 240 24.73 -55.56 -5.35
N ILE A 241 23.65 -56.10 -5.93
CA ILE A 241 22.28 -55.86 -5.45
C ILE A 241 22.04 -56.55 -4.09
N ASP A 242 22.53 -57.77 -3.90
CA ASP A 242 22.42 -58.52 -2.63
C ASP A 242 23.16 -57.82 -1.48
N SER A 243 24.35 -57.24 -1.75
CA SER A 243 25.09 -56.44 -0.76
C SER A 243 24.36 -55.17 -0.28
N ARG A 244 23.21 -54.85 -0.92
CA ARG A 244 22.39 -53.67 -0.71
C ARG A 244 20.95 -54.00 -0.33
N ALA A 245 20.58 -55.28 -0.27
CA ALA A 245 19.27 -55.72 0.18
C ALA A 245 19.01 -55.21 1.62
N GLY A 246 17.99 -54.36 1.78
CA GLY A 246 17.66 -53.72 3.05
C GLY A 246 18.30 -52.34 3.31
N ALA A 247 19.17 -51.85 2.43
CA ALA A 247 19.59 -50.45 2.48
C ALA A 247 18.39 -49.53 2.14
N ARG A 248 17.94 -48.72 3.10
CA ARG A 248 16.82 -47.78 2.89
C ARG A 248 17.19 -46.73 1.85
N THR A 249 16.69 -46.88 0.62
CA THR A 249 16.89 -45.91 -0.47
C THR A 249 16.41 -44.51 -0.07
N GLY A 250 17.32 -43.55 0.05
CA GLY A 250 17.02 -42.13 0.31
C GLY A 250 16.80 -41.73 1.77
N ALA A 251 16.64 -42.68 2.71
CA ALA A 251 16.44 -42.38 4.13
C ALA A 251 17.77 -42.43 4.92
N GLY A 252 18.69 -41.52 4.59
CA GLY A 252 19.98 -41.42 5.30
C GLY A 252 20.96 -40.39 4.75
N THR A 253 20.89 -40.04 3.47
CA THR A 253 21.81 -39.07 2.85
C THR A 253 21.67 -37.68 3.48
N SER A 254 22.80 -37.18 3.98
CA SER A 254 22.88 -35.83 4.51
C SER A 254 22.69 -34.81 3.39
N VAL A 255 22.21 -33.63 3.78
CA VAL A 255 22.05 -32.48 2.87
C VAL A 255 23.38 -32.14 2.20
N ARG A 256 24.48 -32.24 2.94
CA ARG A 256 25.85 -32.04 2.48
C ARG A 256 26.23 -32.99 1.35
N GLU A 257 26.04 -34.30 1.53
CA GLU A 257 26.35 -35.31 0.51
C GLU A 257 25.53 -35.09 -0.76
N VAL A 258 24.26 -34.71 -0.63
CA VAL A 258 23.42 -34.36 -1.79
C VAL A 258 23.97 -33.14 -2.54
N VAL A 259 24.38 -32.08 -1.84
CA VAL A 259 24.99 -30.89 -2.47
C VAL A 259 26.34 -31.22 -3.13
N GLU A 260 27.16 -32.06 -2.50
CA GLU A 260 28.42 -32.55 -3.08
C GLU A 260 28.20 -33.44 -4.31
N SER A 261 27.13 -34.25 -4.33
CA SER A 261 26.72 -35.02 -5.52
C SER A 261 26.20 -34.12 -6.64
N ILE A 262 25.39 -33.09 -6.34
CA ILE A 262 24.93 -32.12 -7.34
C ILE A 262 26.11 -31.35 -7.95
N ASP A 263 27.09 -30.93 -7.14
CA ASP A 263 28.34 -30.30 -7.64
C ASP A 263 29.04 -31.22 -8.64
N ALA A 264 29.30 -32.47 -8.25
CA ALA A 264 30.00 -33.44 -9.09
C ALA A 264 29.23 -33.72 -10.40
N MET A 265 27.92 -33.98 -10.34
CA MET A 265 27.10 -34.24 -11.53
C MET A 265 27.10 -33.05 -12.50
N VAL A 266 26.98 -31.81 -11.98
CA VAL A 266 27.01 -30.61 -12.81
C VAL A 266 28.39 -30.43 -13.45
N ASN A 267 29.48 -30.59 -12.71
CA ASN A 267 30.84 -30.47 -13.27
C ASN A 267 31.15 -31.54 -14.33
N ILE A 268 30.61 -32.76 -14.19
CA ILE A 268 30.91 -33.87 -15.11
C ILE A 268 30.04 -33.82 -16.36
N ARG A 269 28.73 -33.56 -16.22
CA ARG A 269 27.75 -33.69 -17.33
C ARG A 269 27.13 -32.39 -17.80
N ALA A 270 27.38 -31.27 -17.11
CA ALA A 270 26.84 -29.96 -17.42
C ALA A 270 27.86 -28.84 -17.16
N ASP A 271 29.13 -29.07 -17.51
CA ASP A 271 30.19 -28.10 -17.27
C ASP A 271 29.87 -26.72 -17.90
N GLY A 272 30.25 -25.66 -17.19
CA GLY A 272 29.94 -24.27 -17.52
C GLY A 272 28.44 -23.89 -17.45
N LYS A 273 27.54 -24.80 -17.03
CA LYS A 273 26.10 -24.51 -16.91
C LYS A 273 25.68 -24.08 -15.51
N ALA A 274 24.59 -23.33 -15.44
CA ALA A 274 23.93 -22.96 -14.18
C ALA A 274 22.59 -23.71 -14.05
N LEU A 275 22.39 -24.41 -12.93
CA LEU A 275 21.22 -25.25 -12.68
C LEU A 275 20.17 -24.51 -11.85
N PHE A 276 18.97 -24.35 -12.39
CA PHE A 276 17.81 -23.78 -11.70
C PHE A 276 16.84 -24.88 -11.27
N ILE A 277 16.69 -25.08 -9.96
CA ILE A 277 15.75 -26.03 -9.37
C ILE A 277 14.49 -25.26 -9.01
N VAL A 278 13.36 -25.60 -9.63
CA VAL A 278 12.06 -24.92 -9.41
C VAL A 278 11.08 -25.92 -8.82
N VAL A 279 10.57 -25.61 -7.63
CA VAL A 279 9.71 -26.49 -6.83
C VAL A 279 8.42 -25.79 -6.44
N ASP A 280 7.27 -26.30 -6.91
CA ASP A 280 5.94 -25.80 -6.51
C ASP A 280 5.46 -26.42 -5.18
N GLU A 281 4.55 -25.73 -4.50
CA GLU A 281 3.87 -26.09 -3.23
C GLU A 281 4.79 -26.49 -2.06
N VAL A 282 6.00 -25.94 -2.01
CA VAL A 282 6.96 -26.14 -0.91
C VAL A 282 6.36 -25.75 0.43
N SER A 283 5.56 -24.68 0.51
CA SER A 283 4.93 -24.29 1.78
C SER A 283 4.00 -25.36 2.35
N GLN A 284 3.20 -26.02 1.51
CA GLN A 284 2.28 -27.08 1.95
C GLN A 284 3.07 -28.31 2.40
N TYR A 285 4.13 -28.66 1.66
CA TYR A 285 4.96 -29.84 1.95
C TYR A 285 5.72 -29.78 3.29
N VAL A 286 6.02 -28.58 3.78
CA VAL A 286 6.74 -28.36 5.05
C VAL A 286 5.87 -27.84 6.20
N HIS A 287 4.59 -27.53 5.95
CA HIS A 287 3.74 -26.85 6.95
C HIS A 287 3.62 -27.63 8.27
N GLN A 288 3.37 -28.94 8.16
CA GLN A 288 3.12 -29.86 9.29
C GLN A 288 4.36 -30.68 9.73
N ASP A 289 5.51 -30.52 9.07
CA ASP A 289 6.71 -31.31 9.33
C ASP A 289 7.96 -30.41 9.50
N GLU A 290 8.32 -30.17 10.75
CA GLU A 290 9.50 -29.36 11.12
C GLU A 290 10.81 -29.97 10.61
N SER A 291 10.90 -31.30 10.48
CA SER A 291 12.10 -31.98 9.96
C SER A 291 12.31 -31.64 8.49
N ARG A 292 11.27 -31.69 7.65
CA ARG A 292 11.34 -31.27 6.24
C ARG A 292 11.74 -29.79 6.11
N MET A 293 11.20 -28.93 6.97
CA MET A 293 11.54 -27.51 7.01
C MET A 293 13.03 -27.27 7.35
N LEU A 294 13.56 -27.93 8.39
CA LEU A 294 14.98 -27.82 8.78
C LEU A 294 15.95 -28.38 7.72
N LYS A 295 15.55 -29.43 6.99
CA LYS A 295 16.34 -29.95 5.85
C LYS A 295 16.38 -28.96 4.69
N LEU A 296 15.27 -28.29 4.38
CA LEU A 296 15.22 -27.22 3.37
C LEU A 296 16.15 -26.05 3.73
N GLN A 297 16.14 -25.57 4.96
CA GLN A 297 17.04 -24.51 5.42
C GLN A 297 18.51 -24.88 5.20
N SER A 298 18.86 -26.08 5.64
CA SER A 298 20.20 -26.64 5.54
C SER A 298 20.64 -26.76 4.08
N PHE A 299 19.72 -27.14 3.18
CA PHE A 299 19.98 -27.29 1.75
C PHE A 299 20.31 -25.95 1.11
N VAL A 300 19.51 -24.91 1.36
CA VAL A 300 19.78 -23.56 0.84
C VAL A 300 21.14 -23.00 1.33
N SER A 301 21.47 -23.21 2.61
CA SER A 301 22.79 -22.80 3.15
C SER A 301 23.95 -23.55 2.50
N GLU A 302 23.84 -24.86 2.30
CA GLU A 302 24.90 -25.68 1.69
C GLU A 302 25.09 -25.37 0.19
N LEU A 303 24.02 -25.10 -0.57
CA LEU A 303 24.10 -24.58 -1.94
C LEU A 303 24.91 -23.27 -1.99
N GLY A 304 24.59 -22.32 -1.11
CA GLY A 304 25.28 -21.03 -1.01
C GLY A 304 26.70 -21.11 -0.46
N GLN A 305 27.06 -22.16 0.29
CA GLN A 305 28.41 -22.37 0.77
C GLN A 305 29.33 -22.97 -0.31
N ARG A 306 28.90 -24.03 -1.02
CA ARG A 306 29.74 -24.73 -2.01
C ARG A 306 29.59 -24.25 -3.45
N LEU A 307 28.38 -23.96 -3.90
CA LEU A 307 28.08 -23.83 -5.33
C LEU A 307 28.12 -22.40 -5.85
N LYS A 308 28.08 -21.39 -4.96
CA LYS A 308 28.33 -19.97 -5.27
C LYS A 308 27.59 -19.43 -6.50
N GLY A 309 26.31 -19.80 -6.63
CA GLY A 309 25.45 -19.34 -7.73
C GLY A 309 25.51 -20.18 -9.01
N ARG A 310 26.25 -21.30 -9.02
CA ARG A 310 26.12 -22.34 -10.07
C ARG A 310 24.82 -23.12 -9.97
N VAL A 311 24.18 -23.14 -8.80
CA VAL A 311 22.88 -23.78 -8.56
C VAL A 311 21.96 -22.84 -7.78
N TRP A 312 20.71 -22.73 -8.22
CA TRP A 312 19.68 -21.86 -7.66
C TRP A 312 18.43 -22.65 -7.28
N LEU A 313 17.73 -22.22 -6.23
CA LEU A 313 16.46 -22.81 -5.79
C LEU A 313 15.33 -21.77 -5.83
N PHE A 314 14.33 -21.97 -6.69
CA PHE A 314 13.08 -21.21 -6.68
C PHE A 314 11.98 -22.06 -6.06
N ALA A 315 11.55 -21.69 -4.85
CA ALA A 315 10.52 -22.38 -4.10
C ALA A 315 9.24 -21.54 -4.05
N THR A 316 8.07 -22.15 -4.24
CA THR A 316 6.80 -21.42 -4.13
C THR A 316 6.09 -21.66 -2.80
N GLY A 317 5.23 -20.71 -2.41
CA GLY A 317 4.36 -20.89 -1.25
C GLY A 317 3.15 -19.96 -1.20
N GLN A 318 2.14 -20.33 -0.40
CA GLN A 318 0.87 -19.60 -0.37
C GLN A 318 0.93 -18.25 0.37
N GLN A 319 1.88 -18.11 1.29
CA GLN A 319 2.03 -16.93 2.17
C GLN A 319 3.40 -16.27 1.99
N LYS A 320 3.47 -14.97 2.30
CA LYS A 320 4.75 -14.26 2.45
C LYS A 320 5.50 -14.76 3.68
N LEU A 321 6.82 -14.74 3.63
CA LEU A 321 7.67 -15.02 4.79
C LEU A 321 7.73 -13.83 5.78
N GLU A 322 7.33 -12.61 5.37
CA GLU A 322 7.21 -11.48 6.31
C GLU A 322 6.01 -11.57 7.24
N ASP A 323 4.87 -12.07 6.74
CA ASP A 323 3.56 -11.99 7.41
C ASP A 323 3.34 -13.14 8.43
N GLN A 324 4.37 -13.95 8.71
CA GLN A 324 4.30 -15.11 9.60
C GLN A 324 4.97 -14.86 10.96
N ALA A 325 4.27 -15.23 12.04
CA ALA A 325 4.86 -15.24 13.39
C ALA A 325 6.02 -16.24 13.50
N GLU A 326 7.04 -15.91 14.29
CA GLU A 326 8.26 -16.73 14.45
C GLU A 326 8.00 -18.13 15.00
N ASN A 327 6.87 -18.32 15.70
CA ASN A 327 6.42 -19.62 16.21
C ASN A 327 5.87 -20.57 15.11
N ASN A 328 5.66 -20.10 13.88
CA ASN A 328 5.25 -20.96 12.77
C ASN A 328 6.49 -21.52 12.04
N ASN A 329 6.44 -22.79 11.62
CA ASN A 329 7.50 -23.47 10.86
C ASN A 329 7.97 -22.66 9.64
N LEU A 330 7.05 -21.98 8.94
CA LEU A 330 7.36 -21.14 7.78
C LEU A 330 8.13 -19.86 8.15
N GLY A 331 7.88 -19.26 9.32
CA GLY A 331 8.57 -18.04 9.75
C GLY A 331 10.08 -18.23 9.88
N LYS A 332 10.51 -19.43 10.31
CA LYS A 332 11.92 -19.82 10.42
C LYS A 332 12.66 -19.83 9.07
N LEU A 333 11.97 -19.99 7.94
CA LEU A 333 12.59 -20.00 6.59
C LEU A 333 13.02 -18.60 6.11
N LYS A 334 12.53 -17.53 6.72
CA LYS A 334 12.75 -16.13 6.33
C LYS A 334 14.24 -15.81 6.08
N ASP A 335 15.12 -16.22 6.99
CA ASP A 335 16.56 -15.93 6.93
C ASP A 335 17.36 -16.83 5.96
N ARG A 336 16.67 -17.65 5.15
CA ARG A 336 17.30 -18.46 4.08
C ARG A 336 16.90 -18.00 2.68
N PHE A 337 15.87 -17.17 2.55
CA PHE A 337 15.43 -16.58 1.29
C PHE A 337 15.64 -15.05 1.36
N PRO A 338 16.70 -14.49 0.73
CA PRO A 338 17.00 -13.06 0.80
C PRO A 338 15.84 -12.16 0.33
N THR A 339 15.64 -11.02 1.00
CA THR A 339 14.52 -10.10 0.72
C THR A 339 14.51 -9.58 -0.72
N ASN A 340 15.68 -9.32 -1.31
CA ASN A 340 15.85 -8.92 -2.71
C ASN A 340 15.64 -10.04 -3.73
N LEU A 341 15.40 -11.27 -3.29
CA LEU A 341 15.07 -12.42 -4.14
C LEU A 341 13.66 -12.97 -3.86
N ARG A 342 12.87 -12.32 -2.99
CA ARG A 342 11.47 -12.71 -2.74
C ARG A 342 10.57 -12.13 -3.82
N VAL A 343 9.64 -12.95 -4.29
CA VAL A 343 8.57 -12.56 -5.20
C VAL A 343 7.23 -12.64 -4.46
N HIS A 344 6.35 -11.68 -4.68
CA HIS A 344 4.98 -11.71 -4.18
C HIS A 344 3.96 -11.33 -5.26
N LEU A 345 3.08 -12.28 -5.59
CA LEU A 345 1.97 -12.09 -6.51
C LEU A 345 0.69 -11.75 -5.72
N GLY A 346 0.50 -10.45 -5.48
CA GLY A 346 -0.61 -9.90 -4.70
C GLY A 346 -1.98 -9.93 -5.40
N THR A 347 -3.04 -9.73 -4.62
CA THR A 347 -4.46 -9.76 -5.05
C THR A 347 -4.81 -8.67 -6.06
N THR A 348 -4.11 -7.54 -6.04
CA THR A 348 -4.23 -6.43 -7.00
C THR A 348 -4.08 -6.86 -8.46
N ASN A 349 -3.38 -7.97 -8.72
CA ASN A 349 -3.23 -8.53 -10.06
C ASN A 349 -4.49 -9.23 -10.58
N ILE A 350 -5.38 -9.71 -9.71
CA ILE A 350 -6.46 -10.62 -10.12
C ILE A 350 -7.49 -9.92 -11.01
N ARG A 351 -7.75 -8.62 -10.77
CA ARG A 351 -8.65 -7.80 -11.58
C ARG A 351 -8.09 -7.60 -12.99
N ASP A 352 -6.81 -7.26 -13.11
CA ASP A 352 -6.11 -7.15 -14.40
C ASP A 352 -6.06 -8.50 -15.14
N VAL A 353 -5.87 -9.62 -14.43
CA VAL A 353 -5.90 -10.97 -15.01
C VAL A 353 -7.30 -11.32 -15.54
N VAL A 354 -8.36 -11.11 -14.75
CA VAL A 354 -9.76 -11.33 -15.17
C VAL A 354 -10.11 -10.45 -16.37
N HIS A 355 -9.70 -9.18 -16.34
CA HIS A 355 -9.86 -8.26 -17.46
C HIS A 355 -9.13 -8.76 -18.71
N LYS A 356 -7.80 -8.94 -18.67
CA LYS A 356 -7.01 -9.31 -19.85
C LYS A 356 -7.33 -10.73 -20.39
N ARG A 357 -7.65 -11.71 -19.54
CA ARG A 357 -7.87 -13.13 -19.94
C ARG A 357 -9.29 -13.47 -20.40
N LEU A 358 -10.30 -12.80 -19.84
CA LEU A 358 -11.72 -13.03 -20.14
C LEU A 358 -12.45 -11.78 -20.60
N LEU A 359 -12.39 -10.69 -19.82
CA LEU A 359 -13.29 -9.55 -20.00
C LEU A 359 -12.79 -8.48 -20.99
N LYS A 360 -11.68 -8.71 -21.71
CA LYS A 360 -11.07 -7.79 -22.67
C LYS A 360 -12.06 -7.49 -23.80
N LYS A 361 -12.47 -6.23 -23.89
CA LYS A 361 -13.50 -5.76 -24.84
C LYS A 361 -12.91 -5.59 -26.24
N LYS A 362 -13.73 -5.76 -27.28
CA LYS A 362 -13.38 -5.41 -28.66
C LYS A 362 -13.36 -3.88 -28.78
N PRO A 363 -12.33 -3.25 -29.37
CA PRO A 363 -12.24 -1.78 -29.47
C PRO A 363 -13.47 -1.11 -30.10
N ALA A 364 -14.09 -1.76 -31.10
CA ALA A 364 -15.30 -1.26 -31.76
C ALA A 364 -16.57 -1.29 -30.89
N MET A 365 -16.56 -1.97 -29.75
CA MET A 365 -17.72 -2.14 -28.85
C MET A 365 -17.59 -1.31 -27.55
N GLU A 366 -16.41 -0.75 -27.25
CA GLU A 366 -16.19 0.01 -26.01
C GLU A 366 -17.03 1.28 -25.95
N SER A 367 -17.15 2.03 -27.05
CA SER A 367 -17.94 3.27 -27.11
C SER A 367 -19.40 3.07 -26.71
N GLN A 368 -20.02 1.97 -27.17
CA GLN A 368 -21.41 1.61 -26.81
C GLN A 368 -21.53 1.25 -25.32
N LEU A 369 -20.53 0.57 -24.75
CA LEU A 369 -20.53 0.21 -23.33
C LEU A 369 -20.36 1.45 -22.43
N ARG A 370 -19.52 2.41 -22.85
CA ARG A 370 -19.32 3.71 -22.19
C ARG A 370 -20.59 4.56 -22.20
N GLU A 371 -21.33 4.57 -23.30
CA GLU A 371 -22.63 5.27 -23.39
C GLU A 371 -23.67 4.67 -22.43
N VAL A 372 -23.76 3.34 -22.35
CA VAL A 372 -24.65 2.64 -21.41
C VAL A 372 -24.28 2.95 -19.94
N PHE A 373 -22.98 3.03 -19.63
CA PHE A 373 -22.52 3.45 -18.31
C PHE A 373 -22.92 4.90 -18.00
N ALA A 374 -22.64 5.84 -18.90
CA ALA A 374 -22.93 7.26 -18.70
C ALA A 374 -24.42 7.50 -18.40
N LYS A 375 -25.31 6.75 -19.07
CA LYS A 375 -26.76 6.80 -18.87
C LYS A 375 -27.22 6.31 -17.48
N HIS A 376 -26.56 5.29 -16.92
CA HIS A 376 -27.02 4.59 -15.70
C HIS A 376 -26.09 4.74 -14.48
N ARG A 377 -25.08 5.62 -14.57
CA ARG A 377 -24.08 5.85 -13.51
C ARG A 377 -24.67 6.28 -12.17
N GLY A 378 -25.80 7.01 -12.19
CA GLY A 378 -26.49 7.48 -10.98
C GLY A 378 -27.03 6.32 -10.15
N ASP A 379 -27.90 5.49 -10.74
CA ASP A 379 -28.49 4.31 -10.09
C ASP A 379 -27.41 3.32 -9.63
N LEU A 380 -26.39 3.13 -10.47
CA LEU A 380 -25.28 2.22 -10.18
C LEU A 380 -24.48 2.64 -8.93
N LYS A 381 -24.26 3.94 -8.72
CA LYS A 381 -23.61 4.49 -7.51
C LYS A 381 -24.46 4.37 -6.25
N LEU A 382 -25.79 4.29 -6.37
CA LEU A 382 -26.72 4.25 -5.24
C LEU A 382 -27.10 2.83 -4.81
N TYR A 383 -27.15 1.89 -5.76
CA TYR A 383 -27.72 0.55 -5.55
C TYR A 383 -26.79 -0.61 -5.93
N GLY A 384 -25.71 -0.36 -6.68
CA GLY A 384 -24.71 -1.37 -7.00
C GLY A 384 -23.75 -1.63 -5.84
N TYR A 385 -23.39 -2.89 -5.60
CA TYR A 385 -22.42 -3.27 -4.57
C TYR A 385 -21.04 -2.61 -4.81
N ALA A 386 -20.57 -1.84 -3.82
CA ALA A 386 -19.27 -1.15 -3.83
C ALA A 386 -19.00 -0.33 -5.11
N CYS A 387 -19.99 0.48 -5.51
CA CYS A 387 -19.97 1.28 -6.74
C CYS A 387 -19.94 2.80 -6.49
N GLU A 388 -19.77 3.25 -5.25
CA GLU A 388 -19.84 4.65 -4.82
C GLU A 388 -18.85 5.55 -5.59
N GLU A 389 -17.65 5.04 -5.86
CA GLU A 389 -16.57 5.78 -6.57
C GLU A 389 -16.41 5.39 -8.05
N ILE A 390 -17.28 4.52 -8.60
CA ILE A 390 -17.06 3.88 -9.92
C ILE A 390 -16.77 4.88 -11.07
N THR A 391 -15.69 4.61 -11.81
CA THR A 391 -15.32 5.31 -13.06
C THR A 391 -15.77 4.54 -14.30
N GLU A 392 -15.73 5.21 -15.46
CA GLU A 392 -16.09 4.63 -16.75
C GLU A 392 -15.12 3.51 -17.15
N GLU A 393 -13.81 3.74 -16.98
CA GLU A 393 -12.77 2.73 -17.14
C GLU A 393 -12.97 1.55 -16.18
N ASP A 394 -13.28 1.78 -14.89
CA ASP A 394 -13.52 0.68 -13.95
C ASP A 394 -14.65 -0.23 -14.41
N PHE A 395 -15.76 0.37 -14.84
CA PHE A 395 -16.91 -0.35 -15.36
C PHE A 395 -16.59 -1.09 -16.67
N ALA A 396 -15.96 -0.43 -17.64
CA ALA A 396 -15.62 -1.02 -18.93
C ALA A 396 -14.67 -2.23 -18.79
N GLU A 397 -13.72 -2.16 -17.84
CA GLU A 397 -12.80 -3.25 -17.53
C GLU A 397 -13.53 -4.51 -17.03
N VAL A 398 -14.40 -4.38 -16.02
CA VAL A 398 -14.96 -5.54 -15.29
C VAL A 398 -16.39 -5.92 -15.67
N TYR A 399 -17.11 -5.14 -16.49
CA TYR A 399 -18.45 -5.49 -16.96
C TYR A 399 -18.48 -6.90 -17.61
N PRO A 400 -19.43 -7.80 -17.25
CA PRO A 400 -20.67 -7.60 -16.47
C PRO A 400 -20.58 -7.75 -14.93
N MET A 401 -19.40 -7.78 -14.33
CA MET A 401 -19.26 -7.65 -12.88
C MET A 401 -19.35 -6.19 -12.41
N LEU A 402 -19.46 -5.99 -11.10
CA LEU A 402 -19.20 -4.74 -10.40
C LEU A 402 -17.81 -4.78 -9.74
N PRO A 403 -17.13 -3.64 -9.52
CA PRO A 403 -15.75 -3.62 -9.00
C PRO A 403 -15.55 -4.44 -7.72
N GLY A 404 -16.43 -4.31 -6.73
CA GLY A 404 -16.31 -5.04 -5.46
C GLY A 404 -16.64 -6.54 -5.53
N HIS A 405 -17.26 -7.05 -6.61
CA HIS A 405 -17.59 -8.48 -6.71
C HIS A 405 -16.33 -9.37 -6.67
N ILE A 406 -15.18 -8.86 -7.13
CA ILE A 406 -13.92 -9.58 -7.10
C ILE A 406 -13.49 -9.86 -5.65
N ASP A 407 -13.45 -8.84 -4.80
CA ASP A 407 -13.04 -8.97 -3.39
C ASP A 407 -14.05 -9.81 -2.59
N LEU A 408 -15.35 -9.59 -2.82
CA LEU A 408 -16.43 -10.37 -2.21
C LEU A 408 -16.31 -11.87 -2.55
N LEU A 409 -16.07 -12.20 -3.83
CA LEU A 409 -15.86 -13.57 -4.28
C LEU A 409 -14.62 -14.21 -3.66
N MET A 410 -13.53 -13.45 -3.52
CA MET A 410 -12.32 -13.96 -2.86
C MET A 410 -12.56 -14.29 -1.39
N GLN A 411 -13.29 -13.44 -0.65
CA GLN A 411 -13.63 -13.68 0.76
C GLN A 411 -14.54 -14.92 0.92
N VAL A 412 -15.61 -15.00 0.13
CA VAL A 412 -16.54 -16.16 0.15
C VAL A 412 -15.79 -17.45 -0.18
N THR A 413 -14.96 -17.46 -1.21
CA THR A 413 -14.17 -18.64 -1.64
C THR A 413 -13.18 -19.07 -0.55
N SER A 414 -12.55 -18.12 0.13
CA SER A 414 -11.62 -18.39 1.25
C SER A 414 -12.35 -18.99 2.46
N ASN A 415 -13.53 -18.47 2.81
CA ASN A 415 -14.27 -18.94 3.98
C ASN A 415 -14.99 -20.27 3.74
N LEU A 416 -15.41 -20.57 2.50
CA LEU A 416 -15.82 -21.92 2.09
C LEU A 416 -14.71 -22.94 2.37
N ARG A 417 -13.48 -22.66 1.90
CA ARG A 417 -12.33 -23.57 2.05
C ARG A 417 -11.92 -23.82 3.50
N THR A 418 -12.10 -22.82 4.37
CA THR A 418 -11.83 -22.95 5.80
C THR A 418 -12.88 -23.78 6.55
N ARG A 419 -14.14 -23.72 6.12
CA ARG A 419 -15.27 -24.40 6.79
C ARG A 419 -15.53 -25.82 6.27
N SER A 420 -15.26 -26.09 4.98
CA SER A 420 -15.54 -27.38 4.36
C SER A 420 -14.74 -28.52 5.01
N THR A 421 -15.44 -29.45 5.66
CA THR A 421 -14.83 -30.64 6.31
C THR A 421 -14.60 -31.83 5.36
N ARG A 422 -14.90 -31.68 4.05
CA ARG A 422 -14.63 -32.70 3.04
C ARG A 422 -13.12 -32.84 2.82
N ILE A 423 -12.70 -34.07 2.54
CA ILE A 423 -11.30 -34.54 2.53
C ILE A 423 -10.45 -33.72 1.55
N GLN A 424 -9.18 -33.48 1.90
CA GLN A 424 -8.18 -32.69 1.16
C GLN A 424 -7.73 -33.31 -0.19
N GLY A 425 -8.65 -33.87 -0.96
CA GLY A 425 -8.49 -34.27 -2.36
C GLY A 425 -9.56 -33.68 -3.29
N ASP A 426 -10.67 -33.18 -2.74
CA ASP A 426 -11.82 -32.62 -3.48
C ASP A 426 -11.70 -31.09 -3.73
N ASP A 427 -10.48 -30.59 -3.89
CA ASP A 427 -10.17 -29.18 -4.22
C ASP A 427 -10.82 -28.70 -5.55
N HIS A 428 -11.45 -29.61 -6.30
CA HIS A 428 -12.23 -29.34 -7.51
C HIS A 428 -13.63 -28.76 -7.22
N ALA A 429 -14.14 -28.86 -5.99
CA ALA A 429 -15.47 -28.35 -5.63
C ALA A 429 -15.51 -26.83 -5.45
N ILE A 430 -14.41 -26.21 -5.00
CA ILE A 430 -14.30 -24.76 -4.76
C ILE A 430 -13.66 -24.10 -5.96
N ARG A 431 -14.48 -23.43 -6.77
CA ARG A 431 -14.01 -22.87 -8.05
C ARG A 431 -13.28 -21.56 -7.87
N GLY A 432 -12.14 -21.43 -8.54
CA GLY A 432 -11.40 -20.16 -8.63
C GLY A 432 -12.17 -19.12 -9.46
N LEU A 433 -11.89 -17.83 -9.23
CA LEU A 433 -12.62 -16.70 -9.82
C LEU A 433 -12.83 -16.79 -11.35
N LEU A 434 -11.82 -17.21 -12.09
CA LEU A 434 -11.91 -17.35 -13.55
C LEU A 434 -12.85 -18.50 -13.98
N GLN A 435 -12.77 -19.65 -13.31
CA GLN A 435 -13.62 -20.81 -13.58
C GLN A 435 -15.07 -20.49 -13.24
N LEU A 436 -15.30 -19.90 -12.06
CA LEU A 436 -16.61 -19.40 -11.63
C LEU A 436 -17.21 -18.44 -12.67
N LEU A 437 -16.42 -17.51 -13.20
CA LEU A 437 -16.90 -16.60 -14.26
C LEU A 437 -17.21 -17.34 -15.57
N GLY A 438 -16.36 -18.28 -16.00
CA GLY A 438 -16.63 -19.11 -17.18
C GLY A 438 -17.94 -19.91 -17.05
N GLU A 439 -18.25 -20.41 -15.85
CA GLU A 439 -19.50 -21.11 -15.56
C GLU A 439 -20.70 -20.16 -15.40
N LEU A 440 -20.53 -18.95 -14.87
CA LEU A 440 -21.59 -17.92 -14.95
C LEU A 440 -21.92 -17.57 -16.41
N PHE A 441 -20.91 -17.49 -17.29
CA PHE A 441 -21.11 -17.28 -18.72
C PHE A 441 -21.79 -18.46 -19.43
N ARG A 442 -21.44 -19.71 -19.07
CA ARG A 442 -22.02 -20.95 -19.62
C ARG A 442 -23.36 -21.36 -19.00
N GLU A 443 -23.32 -21.75 -17.73
CA GLU A 443 -24.40 -22.44 -17.01
C GLU A 443 -25.51 -21.47 -16.61
N GLN A 444 -25.13 -20.32 -16.05
CA GLN A 444 -26.07 -19.22 -15.74
C GLN A 444 -26.41 -18.35 -16.96
N LYS A 445 -25.94 -18.75 -18.16
CA LYS A 445 -26.25 -18.14 -19.47
C LYS A 445 -25.98 -16.64 -19.56
N LEU A 446 -25.10 -16.08 -18.72
CA LEU A 446 -24.78 -14.65 -18.73
C LEU A 446 -24.24 -14.19 -20.09
N ALA A 447 -23.56 -15.08 -20.83
CA ALA A 447 -23.06 -14.80 -22.17
C ALA A 447 -24.18 -14.59 -23.21
N ASP A 448 -25.39 -15.12 -22.99
CA ASP A 448 -26.58 -14.92 -23.83
C ASP A 448 -27.42 -13.70 -23.42
N GLY A 449 -27.15 -13.11 -22.24
CA GLY A 449 -27.87 -11.96 -21.70
C GLY A 449 -27.73 -10.69 -22.52
N GLU A 450 -28.70 -9.78 -22.36
CA GLU A 450 -28.67 -8.44 -22.95
C GLU A 450 -27.60 -7.57 -22.30
N VAL A 451 -26.99 -6.68 -23.08
CA VAL A 451 -26.09 -5.65 -22.53
C VAL A 451 -26.87 -4.77 -21.54
N GLY A 452 -26.31 -4.64 -20.35
CA GLY A 452 -26.96 -4.04 -19.18
C GLY A 452 -27.29 -5.03 -18.06
N SER A 453 -27.28 -6.35 -18.31
CA SER A 453 -27.34 -7.36 -17.25
C SER A 453 -26.02 -7.40 -16.44
N LEU A 454 -26.11 -7.74 -15.15
CA LEU A 454 -25.01 -7.79 -14.19
C LEU A 454 -24.96 -9.15 -13.46
N VAL A 455 -23.78 -9.52 -12.94
CA VAL A 455 -23.61 -10.67 -12.03
C VAL A 455 -24.25 -10.37 -10.66
N THR A 456 -24.92 -11.35 -10.06
CA THR A 456 -25.51 -11.26 -8.70
C THR A 456 -25.05 -12.41 -7.81
N ILE A 457 -25.15 -12.23 -6.48
CA ILE A 457 -24.69 -13.24 -5.50
C ILE A 457 -25.51 -14.53 -5.52
N ASP A 458 -26.78 -14.49 -5.93
CA ASP A 458 -27.59 -15.69 -6.08
C ASP A 458 -27.16 -16.54 -7.29
N ALA A 459 -26.71 -15.92 -8.39
CA ALA A 459 -26.10 -16.65 -9.51
C ALA A 459 -24.75 -17.27 -9.12
N ILE A 460 -24.00 -16.61 -8.23
CA ILE A 460 -22.76 -17.15 -7.61
C ILE A 460 -23.08 -18.37 -6.73
N TYR A 461 -24.19 -18.34 -5.99
CA TYR A 461 -24.67 -19.49 -5.20
C TYR A 461 -24.96 -20.69 -6.10
N GLU A 462 -25.67 -20.52 -7.22
CA GLU A 462 -25.98 -21.66 -8.14
C GLU A 462 -24.71 -22.41 -8.55
N VAL A 463 -23.60 -21.69 -8.79
CA VAL A 463 -22.30 -22.30 -9.09
C VAL A 463 -21.69 -22.96 -7.85
N GLN A 464 -21.53 -22.24 -6.73
CA GLN A 464 -20.71 -22.70 -5.59
C GLN A 464 -21.47 -23.51 -4.52
N HIS A 465 -22.79 -23.73 -4.62
CA HIS A 465 -23.60 -24.36 -3.56
C HIS A 465 -23.11 -25.76 -3.15
N SER A 466 -22.46 -26.50 -4.06
CA SER A 466 -21.90 -27.84 -3.80
C SER A 466 -20.82 -27.85 -2.71
N ALA A 467 -20.12 -26.72 -2.52
CA ALA A 467 -19.05 -26.54 -1.54
C ALA A 467 -19.54 -26.20 -0.10
N LEU A 468 -20.84 -25.93 0.08
CA LEU A 468 -21.44 -25.76 1.40
C LEU A 468 -21.53 -27.09 2.17
N ASP A 469 -21.54 -27.04 3.49
CA ASP A 469 -21.66 -28.22 4.35
C ASP A 469 -22.99 -28.96 4.17
N ALA A 470 -22.98 -30.28 4.36
CA ALA A 470 -24.13 -31.15 4.10
C ALA A 470 -25.38 -30.80 4.95
N ASP A 471 -25.21 -30.30 6.18
CA ASP A 471 -26.32 -29.85 7.04
C ASP A 471 -26.96 -28.56 6.50
N VAL A 472 -26.14 -27.62 6.00
CA VAL A 472 -26.60 -26.39 5.34
C VAL A 472 -27.33 -26.72 4.04
N GLN A 473 -26.78 -27.64 3.22
CA GLN A 473 -27.43 -28.13 2.00
C GLN A 473 -28.78 -28.81 2.29
N THR A 474 -28.83 -29.68 3.30
CA THR A 474 -30.06 -30.37 3.72
C THR A 474 -31.11 -29.39 4.25
N THR A 475 -30.69 -28.37 4.98
CA THR A 475 -31.61 -27.37 5.53
C THR A 475 -32.10 -26.41 4.44
N LEU A 476 -31.24 -25.95 3.52
CA LEU A 476 -31.67 -25.18 2.35
C LEU A 476 -32.65 -25.95 1.46
N ALA A 477 -32.43 -27.26 1.26
CA ALA A 477 -33.39 -28.11 0.57
C ALA A 477 -34.75 -28.18 1.29
N ARG A 478 -34.78 -28.16 2.63
CA ARG A 478 -36.03 -28.03 3.40
C ARG A 478 -36.68 -26.64 3.21
N ILE A 479 -35.88 -25.57 3.26
CA ILE A 479 -36.33 -24.18 3.07
C ILE A 479 -36.99 -24.00 1.69
N PHE A 480 -36.35 -24.47 0.61
CA PHE A 480 -36.90 -24.34 -0.74
C PHE A 480 -38.16 -25.20 -0.99
N ASN A 481 -38.36 -26.27 -0.21
CA ASN A 481 -39.56 -27.10 -0.27
C ASN A 481 -40.71 -26.55 0.60
N ASP A 482 -40.47 -25.60 1.50
CA ASP A 482 -41.51 -25.01 2.34
C ASP A 482 -42.59 -24.30 1.49
N PRO A 483 -43.89 -24.51 1.77
CA PRO A 483 -44.98 -23.87 1.02
C PRO A 483 -44.90 -22.33 0.96
N LEU A 484 -44.27 -21.68 1.93
CA LEU A 484 -44.13 -20.21 1.94
C LEU A 484 -43.04 -19.70 1.00
N VAL A 485 -42.10 -20.55 0.59
CA VAL A 485 -40.88 -20.18 -0.16
C VAL A 485 -40.89 -20.72 -1.59
N ARG A 486 -41.53 -21.87 -1.82
CA ARG A 486 -41.51 -22.62 -3.08
C ARG A 486 -41.95 -21.81 -4.30
N ASP A 487 -42.96 -20.97 -4.15
CA ASP A 487 -43.54 -20.16 -5.24
C ASP A 487 -43.07 -18.68 -5.18
N ASP A 488 -42.17 -18.33 -4.26
CA ASP A 488 -41.66 -16.98 -4.04
C ASP A 488 -40.19 -16.86 -4.51
N VAL A 489 -40.03 -16.38 -5.75
CA VAL A 489 -38.72 -16.21 -6.39
C VAL A 489 -37.81 -15.27 -5.58
N LEU A 490 -38.35 -14.23 -4.96
CA LEU A 490 -37.52 -13.29 -4.20
C LEU A 490 -37.05 -13.91 -2.88
N ALA A 491 -37.93 -14.62 -2.16
CA ALA A 491 -37.55 -15.34 -0.95
C ALA A 491 -36.45 -16.39 -1.22
N GLN A 492 -36.51 -17.09 -2.36
CA GLN A 492 -35.45 -18.01 -2.76
C GLN A 492 -34.13 -17.30 -3.05
N ARG A 493 -34.13 -16.20 -3.82
CA ARG A 493 -32.91 -15.40 -4.08
C ARG A 493 -32.30 -14.84 -2.79
N VAL A 494 -33.14 -14.39 -1.86
CA VAL A 494 -32.73 -13.90 -0.53
C VAL A 494 -32.12 -15.03 0.31
N ALA A 495 -32.74 -16.22 0.38
CA ALA A 495 -32.18 -17.36 1.10
C ALA A 495 -30.81 -17.81 0.55
N LYS A 496 -30.64 -17.80 -0.79
CA LYS A 496 -29.36 -18.09 -1.47
C LYS A 496 -28.29 -17.04 -1.15
N ALA A 497 -28.67 -15.76 -1.14
CA ALA A 497 -27.78 -14.67 -0.75
C ALA A 497 -27.34 -14.76 0.72
N VAL A 498 -28.27 -15.04 1.65
CA VAL A 498 -27.96 -15.22 3.07
C VAL A 498 -27.00 -16.40 3.27
N ALA A 499 -27.21 -17.53 2.59
CA ALA A 499 -26.33 -18.70 2.70
C ALA A 499 -24.85 -18.42 2.32
N LEU A 500 -24.59 -17.50 1.39
CA LEU A 500 -23.23 -17.07 1.07
C LEU A 500 -22.73 -15.92 1.96
N LEU A 501 -23.60 -14.97 2.33
CA LEU A 501 -23.20 -13.82 3.17
C LEU A 501 -22.96 -14.24 4.63
N GLU A 502 -23.58 -15.33 5.12
CA GLU A 502 -23.28 -15.95 6.42
C GLU A 502 -21.80 -16.39 6.55
N LEU A 503 -21.12 -16.61 5.43
CA LEU A 503 -19.70 -16.94 5.40
C LEU A 503 -18.79 -15.74 5.73
N ILE A 504 -19.29 -14.50 5.61
CA ILE A 504 -18.54 -13.25 5.86
C ILE A 504 -19.15 -12.37 6.97
N GLN A 505 -20.06 -12.91 7.78
CA GLN A 505 -20.74 -12.20 8.88
C GLN A 505 -19.81 -11.67 9.99
N GLU A 506 -18.55 -12.09 10.02
CA GLU A 506 -17.54 -11.55 10.93
C GLU A 506 -16.97 -10.21 10.43
N GLN A 507 -16.91 -10.02 9.10
CA GLN A 507 -16.43 -8.80 8.44
C GLN A 507 -17.57 -7.85 8.09
N THR A 508 -18.74 -8.35 7.71
CA THR A 508 -19.90 -7.54 7.32
C THR A 508 -21.21 -8.25 7.67
N PRO A 509 -22.00 -7.72 8.63
CA PRO A 509 -23.28 -8.33 9.03
C PRO A 509 -24.27 -8.48 7.86
N THR A 510 -25.00 -9.59 7.81
CA THR A 510 -25.97 -9.86 6.73
C THR A 510 -27.27 -9.08 6.95
N MET A 511 -27.23 -7.79 6.58
CA MET A 511 -28.34 -6.84 6.72
C MET A 511 -29.07 -6.61 5.39
N PRO A 512 -30.36 -6.18 5.41
CA PRO A 512 -31.15 -6.02 4.18
C PRO A 512 -30.54 -5.13 3.08
N PRO A 513 -29.85 -4.00 3.37
CA PRO A 513 -29.20 -3.19 2.34
C PRO A 513 -28.08 -3.92 1.59
N LEU A 514 -27.28 -4.72 2.29
CA LEU A 514 -26.21 -5.53 1.70
C LEU A 514 -26.79 -6.61 0.78
N VAL A 515 -27.81 -7.34 1.28
CA VAL A 515 -28.51 -8.37 0.50
C VAL A 515 -29.13 -7.76 -0.77
N ALA A 516 -29.71 -6.57 -0.69
CA ALA A 516 -30.27 -5.87 -1.85
C ALA A 516 -29.20 -5.46 -2.88
N ALA A 517 -28.08 -4.88 -2.45
CA ALA A 517 -27.00 -4.44 -3.34
C ALA A 517 -26.33 -5.63 -4.08
N CYS A 518 -26.14 -6.76 -3.38
CA CYS A 518 -25.59 -7.99 -3.97
C CYS A 518 -26.57 -8.72 -4.93
N LEU A 519 -27.86 -8.34 -4.94
CA LEU A 519 -28.89 -8.87 -5.84
C LEU A 519 -29.24 -7.94 -7.01
N TYR A 520 -28.51 -6.82 -7.16
CA TYR A 520 -28.69 -5.80 -8.20
C TYR A 520 -28.34 -6.34 -9.58
N SER A 521 -29.35 -6.54 -10.43
CA SER A 521 -29.29 -7.47 -11.56
C SER A 521 -29.22 -6.81 -12.95
N ARG A 522 -29.62 -5.54 -13.06
CA ARG A 522 -29.62 -4.80 -14.33
C ARG A 522 -29.29 -3.32 -14.10
N LEU A 523 -28.59 -2.70 -15.05
CA LEU A 523 -28.36 -1.24 -15.05
C LEU A 523 -29.69 -0.48 -15.19
N GLY A 524 -29.86 0.58 -14.38
CA GLY A 524 -31.11 1.34 -14.30
C GLY A 524 -32.21 0.69 -13.46
N GLU A 525 -31.87 -0.34 -12.68
CA GLU A 525 -32.77 -0.94 -11.70
C GLU A 525 -32.85 -0.03 -10.46
N GLY A 526 -34.04 0.11 -9.87
CA GLY A 526 -34.26 1.01 -8.72
C GLY A 526 -33.99 0.37 -7.36
N ASN A 527 -34.26 1.13 -6.29
CA ASN A 527 -34.13 0.65 -4.91
C ASN A 527 -34.99 -0.60 -4.65
N ARG A 528 -34.38 -1.66 -4.10
CA ARG A 528 -35.04 -2.93 -3.71
C ARG A 528 -34.97 -3.28 -2.22
N VAL A 529 -34.41 -2.42 -1.37
CA VAL A 529 -34.16 -2.72 0.06
C VAL A 529 -35.44 -3.12 0.80
N GLN A 530 -36.57 -2.47 0.52
CA GLN A 530 -37.85 -2.79 1.16
C GLN A 530 -38.31 -4.22 0.85
N ALA A 531 -38.39 -4.61 -0.43
CA ALA A 531 -38.85 -5.95 -0.83
C ALA A 531 -37.94 -7.07 -0.29
N VAL A 532 -36.64 -6.83 -0.20
CA VAL A 532 -35.68 -7.76 0.43
C VAL A 532 -35.91 -7.89 1.94
N THR A 533 -36.26 -6.80 2.61
CA THR A 533 -36.57 -6.80 4.06
C THR A 533 -37.82 -7.62 4.37
N GLU A 534 -38.87 -7.47 3.56
CA GLU A 534 -40.13 -8.22 3.68
C GLU A 534 -39.91 -9.73 3.50
N ALA A 535 -39.04 -10.14 2.58
CA ALA A 535 -38.68 -11.55 2.36
C ALA A 535 -37.89 -12.18 3.54
N LEU A 536 -36.99 -11.41 4.18
CA LEU A 536 -36.21 -11.90 5.33
C LEU A 536 -37.09 -12.19 6.56
N GLU A 537 -38.02 -11.29 6.89
CA GLU A 537 -38.94 -11.45 8.03
C GLU A 537 -39.94 -12.60 7.84
N LYS A 538 -40.39 -12.82 6.61
CA LYS A 538 -41.23 -13.97 6.22
C LYS A 538 -40.53 -15.31 6.53
N LEU A 539 -39.27 -15.44 6.15
CA LEU A 539 -38.45 -16.64 6.41
C LEU A 539 -38.17 -16.86 7.91
N ARG A 540 -37.95 -15.77 8.68
CA ARG A 540 -37.75 -15.83 10.14
C ARG A 540 -39.00 -16.36 10.87
N THR A 541 -40.18 -15.88 10.47
CA THR A 541 -41.46 -16.24 11.11
C THR A 541 -41.79 -17.73 10.96
N ALA A 542 -41.34 -18.37 9.87
CA ALA A 542 -41.53 -19.80 9.61
C ALA A 542 -40.56 -20.73 10.37
N SER A 543 -39.69 -20.19 11.25
CA SER A 543 -38.57 -20.95 11.87
C SER A 543 -37.62 -21.60 10.85
N LEU A 544 -37.49 -20.98 9.67
CA LEU A 544 -36.56 -21.37 8.61
C LEU A 544 -35.24 -20.60 8.72
N LEU A 545 -35.32 -19.33 9.13
CA LEU A 545 -34.18 -18.52 9.54
C LEU A 545 -34.29 -18.16 11.03
N SER A 546 -33.14 -17.97 11.67
CA SER A 546 -32.99 -17.30 12.96
C SER A 546 -32.23 -15.98 12.78
N TYR A 547 -32.39 -15.07 13.74
CA TYR A 547 -31.82 -13.72 13.71
C TYR A 547 -31.01 -13.44 14.98
N SER A 548 -29.93 -12.69 14.84
CA SER A 548 -29.14 -12.15 15.95
C SER A 548 -28.71 -10.72 15.64
N GLU A 549 -28.88 -9.80 16.58
CA GLU A 549 -28.51 -8.38 16.43
C GLU A 549 -27.03 -8.17 16.06
N LYS A 550 -26.15 -9.09 16.46
CA LYS A 550 -24.70 -8.99 16.23
C LYS A 550 -24.27 -9.46 14.84
N HIS A 551 -24.98 -10.42 14.23
CA HIS A 551 -24.52 -11.14 13.03
C HIS A 551 -25.51 -11.08 11.84
N GLY A 552 -26.79 -10.80 12.10
CA GLY A 552 -27.85 -10.81 11.09
C GLY A 552 -28.62 -12.14 11.05
N PHE A 553 -29.01 -12.56 9.84
CA PHE A 553 -29.86 -13.74 9.60
C PHE A 553 -29.04 -15.02 9.30
N LYS A 554 -29.51 -16.21 9.75
CA LYS A 554 -28.85 -17.53 9.59
C LYS A 554 -29.85 -18.73 9.62
N ILE A 555 -29.38 -19.97 9.42
CA ILE A 555 -30.17 -21.22 9.19
C ILE A 555 -30.30 -22.16 10.46
N GLN A 556 -31.18 -23.20 10.51
CA GLN A 556 -31.55 -24.01 11.74
C GLN A 556 -31.70 -25.57 11.59
N SER A 557 -31.28 -26.40 12.58
CA SER A 557 -31.12 -27.91 12.50
C SER A 557 -32.01 -28.81 13.43
N SER A 558 -31.84 -30.14 13.42
CA SER A 558 -32.81 -31.15 13.96
C SER A 558 -32.61 -31.70 15.38
N ALA A 559 -31.38 -31.92 15.87
CA ALA A 559 -31.17 -32.61 17.17
C ALA A 559 -31.77 -31.87 18.39
N GLY A 560 -32.01 -30.55 18.26
CA GLY A 560 -32.68 -29.73 19.28
C GLY A 560 -34.11 -30.14 19.63
N GLN A 561 -34.73 -31.04 18.86
CA GLN A 561 -36.11 -31.50 19.11
C GLN A 561 -36.23 -32.54 20.24
N GLU A 562 -35.25 -33.43 20.44
CA GLU A 562 -35.33 -34.47 21.48
C GLU A 562 -35.13 -33.90 22.89
N TRP A 563 -34.15 -32.99 23.02
CA TRP A 563 -33.70 -32.39 24.27
C TRP A 563 -34.84 -31.76 25.09
N GLN A 564 -35.86 -31.26 24.39
CA GLN A 564 -37.00 -30.60 25.01
C GLN A 564 -37.88 -31.53 25.86
N ARG A 565 -37.91 -32.85 25.62
CA ARG A 565 -38.88 -33.77 26.25
C ARG A 565 -38.52 -34.22 27.66
N GLU A 566 -37.24 -34.38 28.00
CA GLU A 566 -36.82 -34.93 29.31
C GLU A 566 -37.03 -33.96 30.47
N ARG A 567 -36.96 -32.66 30.17
CA ARG A 567 -36.94 -31.56 31.15
C ARG A 567 -38.19 -31.47 32.05
N ASP A 568 -39.31 -32.06 31.64
CA ASP A 568 -40.62 -31.75 32.21
C ASP A 568 -41.07 -32.64 33.42
N ASP A 569 -40.33 -33.71 33.76
CA ASP A 569 -40.73 -34.77 34.72
C ASP A 569 -40.34 -34.57 36.23
N ILE A 570 -40.16 -33.33 36.75
CA ILE A 570 -39.45 -33.04 38.04
C ILE A 570 -40.30 -32.21 39.10
N GLY A 571 -40.06 -32.28 40.44
CA GLY A 571 -40.87 -31.63 41.54
C GLY A 571 -40.16 -30.99 42.79
N VAL A 572 -40.86 -30.19 43.65
CA VAL A 572 -40.34 -29.06 44.54
C VAL A 572 -41.17 -28.73 45.85
N THR A 573 -40.62 -28.04 46.89
CA THR A 573 -41.28 -27.68 48.21
C THR A 573 -41.39 -26.16 48.60
N GLN A 574 -41.93 -25.80 49.80
CA GLN A 574 -42.31 -24.41 50.21
C GLN A 574 -41.27 -23.58 51.00
N GLU A 575 -40.44 -24.18 51.86
CA GLU A 575 -39.36 -23.43 52.55
C GLU A 575 -38.38 -22.85 51.51
N GLN A 576 -38.06 -23.68 50.52
CA GLN A 576 -37.34 -23.33 49.30
C GLN A 576 -37.97 -22.12 48.57
N ILE A 577 -39.30 -21.92 48.61
CA ILE A 577 -39.96 -20.77 47.97
C ILE A 577 -39.76 -19.47 48.77
N SER A 578 -39.76 -19.52 50.11
CA SER A 578 -39.45 -18.32 50.93
C SER A 578 -38.00 -17.89 50.74
N GLU A 579 -37.07 -18.85 50.68
CA GLU A 579 -35.66 -18.59 50.38
C GLU A 579 -35.47 -18.04 48.97
N ILE A 580 -36.08 -18.65 47.94
CA ILE A 580 -36.07 -18.14 46.56
C ILE A 580 -36.68 -16.73 46.50
N THR A 581 -37.71 -16.41 47.30
CA THR A 581 -38.33 -15.07 47.31
C THR A 581 -37.46 -14.03 48.02
N GLN A 582 -36.81 -14.36 49.14
CA GLN A 582 -35.86 -13.47 49.80
C GLN A 582 -34.60 -13.27 48.95
N GLN A 583 -34.10 -14.33 48.32
CA GLN A 583 -33.04 -14.27 47.33
C GLN A 583 -33.47 -13.44 46.13
N ALA A 584 -34.72 -13.52 45.67
CA ALA A 584 -35.24 -12.67 44.61
C ALA A 584 -35.35 -11.18 45.04
N ILE A 585 -35.89 -10.83 46.21
CA ILE A 585 -35.92 -9.43 46.67
C ILE A 585 -34.50 -8.88 46.86
N LYS A 586 -33.59 -9.68 47.44
CA LYS A 586 -32.19 -9.30 47.61
C LYS A 586 -31.43 -9.27 46.27
N ALA A 587 -31.77 -10.11 45.31
CA ALA A 587 -31.25 -10.04 43.94
C ALA A 587 -31.84 -8.84 43.19
N LEU A 588 -33.10 -8.47 43.45
CA LEU A 588 -33.74 -7.29 42.85
C LEU A 588 -33.12 -5.99 43.37
N VAL A 589 -32.97 -5.81 44.69
CA VAL A 589 -32.33 -4.61 45.28
C VAL A 589 -30.79 -4.69 45.23
N GLY A 590 -30.19 -5.87 45.23
CA GLY A 590 -28.76 -6.05 45.02
C GLY A 590 -28.33 -5.84 43.56
N ALA A 591 -29.21 -6.17 42.60
CA ALA A 591 -29.09 -5.75 41.21
C ALA A 591 -29.64 -4.32 40.97
N MET A 592 -30.16 -3.62 41.99
CA MET A 592 -30.26 -2.16 41.92
C MET A 592 -28.85 -1.58 42.08
N GLN A 593 -28.20 -1.44 40.93
CA GLN A 593 -26.89 -0.80 40.79
C GLN A 593 -26.94 0.70 41.12
N GLU A 594 -28.14 1.28 41.32
CA GLU A 594 -28.35 2.70 41.57
C GLU A 594 -28.78 3.02 43.00
N ARG A 595 -28.03 3.96 43.58
CA ARG A 595 -28.44 4.76 44.75
C ARG A 595 -29.32 5.92 44.27
N PRO A 596 -30.21 6.47 45.10
CA PRO A 596 -31.04 7.57 44.66
C PRO A 596 -30.10 8.77 44.48
N ARG A 597 -30.21 9.43 43.34
CA ARG A 597 -29.20 10.35 42.82
C ARG A 597 -29.84 11.72 42.61
N TRP A 598 -29.18 12.74 43.11
CA TRP A 598 -29.68 14.11 43.06
C TRP A 598 -28.56 15.14 43.16
N LYS A 599 -27.62 15.10 42.25
CA LYS A 599 -27.89 15.00 40.82
C LYS A 599 -26.53 14.57 40.31
N GLY A 600 -26.42 13.36 39.76
CA GLY A 600 -25.14 12.66 39.51
C GLY A 600 -24.39 12.23 40.78
N ARG A 601 -24.29 13.11 41.79
CA ARG A 601 -23.90 12.78 43.16
C ARG A 601 -24.91 11.80 43.75
N THR A 602 -24.42 10.76 44.41
CA THR A 602 -25.24 9.73 45.07
C THR A 602 -25.66 10.19 46.46
N PHE A 603 -26.94 10.02 46.78
CA PHE A 603 -27.53 10.38 48.07
C PHE A 603 -27.89 9.08 48.76
N PRO A 604 -26.96 8.44 49.48
CA PRO A 604 -27.04 7.00 49.73
C PRO A 604 -28.25 6.53 50.58
N TRP A 605 -28.69 5.30 50.29
CA TRP A 605 -29.86 4.57 50.83
C TRP A 605 -29.78 4.12 52.30
N THR A 606 -30.95 3.87 52.91
CA THR A 606 -31.15 3.10 54.17
C THR A 606 -32.45 2.25 54.07
N LEU A 607 -32.46 0.93 54.39
CA LEU A 607 -33.55 -0.04 54.04
C LEU A 607 -33.92 -1.08 55.15
N TRP A 608 -35.15 -1.67 55.14
CA TRP A 608 -35.71 -2.61 56.17
C TRP A 608 -36.80 -3.62 55.63
N PHE A 609 -37.09 -4.76 56.32
CA PHE A 609 -38.11 -5.80 55.93
C PHE A 609 -38.86 -6.53 57.09
N SER A 610 -40.07 -7.10 56.86
CA SER A 610 -40.75 -8.09 57.76
C SER A 610 -41.79 -9.01 57.06
N ASP A 611 -42.07 -10.20 57.63
CA ASP A 611 -43.04 -11.20 57.14
C ASP A 611 -44.30 -11.42 58.02
N GLY A 612 -44.32 -10.87 59.23
CA GLY A 612 -45.44 -11.01 60.17
C GLY A 612 -45.61 -12.40 60.81
N ARG A 613 -44.60 -13.27 60.73
CA ARG A 613 -44.60 -14.60 61.38
C ARG A 613 -43.30 -14.87 62.14
N GLN A 614 -42.16 -14.83 61.47
CA GLN A 614 -40.85 -15.14 62.06
C GLN A 614 -39.77 -14.07 61.80
N ALA A 615 -40.04 -13.06 60.96
CA ALA A 615 -39.10 -11.97 60.63
C ALA A 615 -39.69 -10.57 60.88
N HIS A 616 -38.98 -9.73 61.67
CA HIS A 616 -39.39 -8.36 62.05
C HIS A 616 -38.22 -7.35 61.97
N ASP A 617 -38.48 -6.16 61.43
CA ASP A 617 -37.56 -5.02 61.21
C ASP A 617 -36.12 -5.42 60.85
N VAL A 618 -36.00 -6.40 59.94
CA VAL A 618 -34.71 -6.93 59.48
C VAL A 618 -34.06 -5.86 58.60
N LYS A 619 -33.01 -5.20 59.10
CA LYS A 619 -32.32 -4.11 58.38
C LYS A 619 -31.62 -4.61 57.14
N LEU A 620 -31.68 -3.82 56.06
CA LEU A 620 -31.07 -4.13 54.77
C LEU A 620 -29.93 -3.14 54.32
N GLN A 621 -29.77 -1.85 54.75
CA GLN A 621 -28.62 -0.94 54.32
C GLN A 621 -28.35 0.44 55.08
N ASP A 622 -27.18 1.15 54.92
CA ASP A 622 -26.80 2.53 55.46
C ASP A 622 -25.51 3.27 54.86
N ALA A 623 -25.12 4.56 55.22
CA ALA A 623 -23.98 5.39 54.63
C ALA A 623 -23.34 6.69 55.35
N ARG A 624 -22.63 7.67 54.64
CA ARG A 624 -21.66 8.71 55.22
C ARG A 624 -21.30 10.14 54.56
N GLU A 625 -21.91 10.70 53.49
CA GLU A 625 -21.48 11.98 52.82
C GLU A 625 -22.32 13.26 53.15
N ASP A 626 -21.91 14.47 52.70
CA ASP A 626 -22.63 15.75 52.90
C ASP A 626 -24.08 15.84 52.31
N SER A 627 -24.69 14.75 51.77
CA SER A 627 -26.07 14.73 51.21
C SER A 627 -26.70 13.27 51.06
N THR A 628 -27.96 12.93 51.49
CA THR A 628 -28.48 11.50 51.71
C THR A 628 -30.05 11.18 51.66
N VAL A 629 -30.58 9.88 51.67
CA VAL A 629 -32.05 9.40 51.55
C VAL A 629 -32.44 7.97 52.19
N ALA A 630 -33.72 7.62 52.56
CA ALA A 630 -34.14 6.32 53.24
C ALA A 630 -35.59 5.66 53.02
N VAL A 631 -35.79 4.29 53.16
CA VAL A 631 -37.03 3.43 52.87
C VAL A 631 -37.27 2.13 53.76
N ASP A 632 -38.45 1.42 53.73
CA ASP A 632 -38.87 0.16 54.47
C ASP A 632 -39.93 -0.76 53.73
N PHE A 633 -39.94 -2.10 53.88
CA PHE A 633 -40.76 -3.12 53.15
C PHE A 633 -41.52 -4.20 54.01
N ARG A 634 -42.68 -4.73 53.56
CA ARG A 634 -43.44 -5.82 54.27
C ARG A 634 -44.10 -6.90 53.36
N PHE A 635 -43.88 -8.20 53.65
CA PHE A 635 -44.44 -9.37 52.93
C PHE A 635 -45.49 -10.15 53.75
N LEU A 636 -46.77 -9.76 53.63
CA LEU A 636 -47.84 -10.28 54.50
C LEU A 636 -48.85 -11.13 53.71
N GLY A 637 -48.83 -12.45 53.92
CA GLY A 637 -49.67 -13.41 53.18
C GLY A 637 -51.16 -13.39 53.52
N ARG A 638 -51.58 -12.67 54.58
CA ARG A 638 -53.01 -12.43 54.90
C ARG A 638 -53.44 -11.03 54.41
N LYS A 639 -54.73 -10.83 54.16
CA LYS A 639 -55.25 -9.60 53.54
C LYS A 639 -55.56 -8.49 54.55
N GLU A 640 -55.93 -8.87 55.77
CA GLU A 640 -56.37 -7.96 56.84
C GLU A 640 -55.24 -7.05 57.36
N ASP A 641 -53.99 -7.54 57.35
CA ASP A 641 -52.83 -6.81 57.87
C ASP A 641 -52.32 -5.67 56.94
N ARG A 642 -53.01 -5.42 55.81
CA ARG A 642 -52.55 -4.52 54.72
C ARG A 642 -53.41 -3.26 54.50
N LEU A 643 -54.20 -2.84 55.50
CA LEU A 643 -55.15 -1.72 55.38
C LEU A 643 -54.50 -0.32 55.52
N SER A 644 -54.85 0.61 54.62
CA SER A 644 -54.19 1.92 54.46
C SER A 644 -54.48 2.97 55.54
N SER A 645 -55.63 2.91 56.20
CA SER A 645 -56.08 3.88 57.20
C SER A 645 -55.14 3.99 58.42
N ALA A 646 -54.41 2.91 58.73
CA ALA A 646 -53.42 2.86 59.80
C ALA A 646 -52.05 3.50 59.46
N TRP A 647 -51.78 3.79 58.18
CA TRP A 647 -50.44 4.11 57.69
C TRP A 647 -50.24 5.57 57.25
N VAL A 648 -51.25 6.24 56.67
CA VAL A 648 -51.11 7.63 56.19
C VAL A 648 -50.65 8.61 57.29
N PRO A 649 -51.32 8.72 58.46
CA PRO A 649 -51.01 9.75 59.46
C PRO A 649 -49.65 9.54 60.15
N LYS A 650 -49.10 8.32 60.08
CA LYS A 650 -47.78 8.00 60.62
C LYS A 650 -46.66 8.58 59.76
N SER A 651 -46.90 8.86 58.47
CA SER A 651 -45.83 9.19 57.50
C SER A 651 -45.37 10.66 57.44
N ASP A 652 -46.00 11.60 58.17
CA ASP A 652 -45.63 13.03 58.15
C ASP A 652 -45.04 13.57 59.47
N GLN A 653 -44.99 12.75 60.52
CA GLN A 653 -44.42 13.13 61.81
C GLN A 653 -42.90 13.32 61.67
N ASP A 654 -42.29 14.28 62.39
CA ASP A 654 -40.88 14.69 62.17
C ASP A 654 -39.85 13.52 62.16
N GLN A 655 -40.11 12.44 62.89
CA GLN A 655 -39.26 11.24 62.91
C GLN A 655 -39.29 10.42 61.59
N LEU A 656 -40.38 10.54 60.82
CA LEU A 656 -40.62 9.83 59.56
C LEU A 656 -40.71 10.78 58.33
N ARG A 657 -40.70 12.10 58.54
CA ARG A 657 -40.92 13.15 57.52
C ARG A 657 -39.88 13.22 56.38
N ASN A 658 -38.77 12.49 56.47
CA ASN A 658 -37.79 12.33 55.38
C ASN A 658 -37.60 10.83 54.97
N ARG A 659 -38.60 9.96 55.21
CA ARG A 659 -38.51 8.48 55.02
C ARG A 659 -39.72 7.86 54.31
N LEU A 660 -39.51 6.70 53.67
CA LEU A 660 -40.48 5.95 52.83
C LEU A 660 -40.87 4.56 53.40
N LEU A 661 -42.09 4.06 53.14
CA LEU A 661 -42.63 2.75 53.61
C LEU A 661 -43.39 1.98 52.48
N TRP A 662 -43.34 0.63 52.37
CA TRP A 662 -43.95 -0.20 51.28
C TRP A 662 -44.49 -1.60 51.71
N LEU A 663 -45.71 -2.02 51.30
CA LEU A 663 -46.32 -3.37 51.56
C LEU A 663 -46.63 -4.19 50.25
N VAL A 664 -46.67 -5.55 50.29
CA VAL A 664 -46.88 -6.47 49.12
C VAL A 664 -48.34 -6.73 48.67
N GLY A 665 -48.53 -7.13 47.39
CA GLY A 665 -49.76 -7.63 46.73
C GLY A 665 -49.96 -9.18 46.75
N GLU A 666 -50.34 -9.79 45.61
CA GLU A 666 -50.71 -11.23 45.51
C GLU A 666 -49.56 -12.12 44.98
N SER A 667 -49.37 -13.33 45.53
CA SER A 667 -48.08 -14.05 45.46
C SER A 667 -48.05 -15.39 44.71
N ALA A 668 -49.14 -15.82 44.05
CA ALA A 668 -49.22 -17.18 43.50
C ALA A 668 -48.25 -17.47 42.32
N ALA A 669 -48.02 -16.50 41.42
CA ALA A 669 -47.13 -16.66 40.27
C ALA A 669 -45.65 -16.87 40.66
N ILE A 670 -45.23 -16.30 41.80
CA ILE A 670 -43.90 -16.50 42.39
C ILE A 670 -43.67 -17.99 42.68
N GLU A 671 -44.68 -18.67 43.23
CA GLU A 671 -44.60 -20.10 43.56
C GLU A 671 -44.54 -21.00 42.32
N GLU A 672 -45.05 -20.56 41.16
CA GLU A 672 -45.05 -21.34 39.93
C GLU A 672 -43.70 -21.28 39.20
N HIS A 673 -43.18 -20.08 38.92
CA HIS A 673 -41.90 -19.93 38.22
C HIS A 673 -40.74 -20.51 39.03
N ALA A 674 -40.79 -20.42 40.37
CA ALA A 674 -39.79 -21.02 41.25
C ALA A 674 -39.68 -22.55 41.04
N ARG A 675 -40.78 -23.22 40.67
CA ARG A 675 -40.75 -24.66 40.35
C ARG A 675 -40.02 -24.93 39.03
N GLN A 676 -40.19 -24.10 38.00
CA GLN A 676 -39.54 -24.27 36.69
C GLN A 676 -38.01 -24.07 36.75
N VAL A 677 -37.53 -23.09 37.52
CA VAL A 677 -36.09 -22.90 37.77
C VAL A 677 -35.50 -24.15 38.43
N ALA A 678 -36.15 -24.67 39.47
CA ALA A 678 -35.71 -25.90 40.16
C ALA A 678 -35.75 -27.18 39.29
N ARG A 679 -36.50 -27.20 38.17
CA ARG A 679 -36.41 -28.29 37.17
C ARG A 679 -35.19 -28.13 36.26
N SER A 680 -34.96 -26.91 35.79
CA SER A 680 -33.85 -26.58 34.88
C SER A 680 -32.50 -26.76 35.56
N ASP A 681 -32.40 -26.36 36.83
CA ASP A 681 -31.24 -26.58 37.70
C ASP A 681 -30.89 -28.09 37.77
N ARG A 682 -31.89 -28.92 38.02
CA ARG A 682 -31.75 -30.38 38.08
C ARG A 682 -31.34 -31.04 36.76
N MET A 683 -31.71 -30.47 35.61
CA MET A 683 -31.22 -30.92 34.29
C MET A 683 -29.73 -30.63 34.13
N LEU A 684 -29.28 -29.44 34.57
CA LEU A 684 -27.86 -29.09 34.59
C LEU A 684 -27.09 -29.99 35.58
N GLU A 685 -27.60 -30.21 36.79
CA GLU A 685 -26.99 -31.17 37.75
C GLU A 685 -26.84 -32.59 37.17
N ARG A 686 -27.81 -33.06 36.37
CA ARG A 686 -27.80 -34.41 35.78
C ARG A 686 -26.80 -34.57 34.62
N TYR A 687 -26.68 -33.57 33.75
CA TYR A 687 -25.94 -33.68 32.48
C TYR A 687 -24.58 -32.99 32.45
N ARG A 688 -24.40 -31.89 33.18
CA ARG A 688 -23.12 -31.15 33.25
C ARG A 688 -21.93 -32.04 33.69
N PRO A 689 -22.08 -33.00 34.63
CA PRO A 689 -21.00 -33.92 35.00
C PRO A 689 -20.63 -34.96 33.93
N ARG A 690 -21.45 -35.16 32.88
CA ARG A 690 -21.26 -36.19 31.83
C ARG A 690 -20.89 -35.61 30.46
N ARG A 691 -20.55 -34.32 30.39
CA ARG A 691 -20.34 -33.52 29.16
C ARG A 691 -19.45 -34.18 28.09
N GLU A 692 -18.37 -34.86 28.49
CA GLU A 692 -17.43 -35.51 27.57
C GLU A 692 -17.97 -36.80 26.92
N SER A 693 -19.02 -37.41 27.48
CA SER A 693 -19.66 -38.63 26.96
C SER A 693 -20.83 -38.36 26.00
N LEU A 694 -21.17 -37.09 25.74
CA LEU A 694 -22.27 -36.68 24.85
C LEU A 694 -21.82 -36.55 23.39
N THR A 695 -22.75 -36.75 22.44
CA THR A 695 -22.52 -36.45 21.02
C THR A 695 -22.30 -34.95 20.80
N ARG A 696 -21.55 -34.55 19.76
CA ARG A 696 -21.26 -33.13 19.46
C ARG A 696 -22.51 -32.25 19.39
N GLU A 697 -23.61 -32.75 18.84
CA GLU A 697 -24.88 -32.01 18.84
C GLU A 697 -25.44 -31.86 20.26
N LYS A 698 -25.51 -32.92 21.07
CA LYS A 698 -25.98 -32.82 22.47
C LYS A 698 -25.04 -31.99 23.36
N GLN A 699 -23.76 -31.87 23.02
CA GLN A 699 -22.84 -30.89 23.64
C GLN A 699 -23.20 -29.44 23.29
N ARG A 700 -23.65 -29.16 22.04
CA ARG A 700 -24.18 -27.84 21.68
C ARG A 700 -25.47 -27.53 22.44
N LEU A 701 -26.40 -28.50 22.50
CA LEU A 701 -27.67 -28.36 23.22
C LEU A 701 -27.49 -28.17 24.74
N LEU A 702 -26.44 -28.74 25.34
CA LEU A 702 -26.09 -28.45 26.75
C LEU A 702 -25.72 -26.98 26.97
N VAL A 703 -24.98 -26.36 26.05
CA VAL A 703 -24.66 -24.91 26.11
C VAL A 703 -25.93 -24.06 25.88
N GLU A 704 -26.83 -24.53 25.02
CA GLU A 704 -28.15 -23.91 24.83
C GLU A 704 -29.03 -24.02 26.10
N GLU A 705 -28.96 -25.12 26.87
CA GLU A 705 -29.67 -25.27 28.15
C GLU A 705 -29.03 -24.48 29.31
N GLU A 706 -27.69 -24.33 29.34
CA GLU A 706 -27.00 -23.40 30.24
C GLU A 706 -27.55 -21.97 30.04
N THR A 707 -27.69 -21.55 28.78
CA THR A 707 -28.29 -20.25 28.41
C THR A 707 -29.77 -20.15 28.84
N ARG A 708 -30.53 -21.25 28.74
CA ARG A 708 -31.95 -21.31 29.11
C ARG A 708 -32.20 -21.23 30.62
N PHE A 709 -31.30 -21.76 31.45
CA PHE A 709 -31.42 -21.63 32.90
C PHE A 709 -31.39 -20.16 33.33
N ASP A 710 -30.46 -19.39 32.76
CA ASP A 710 -30.32 -17.95 33.02
C ASP A 710 -31.60 -17.18 32.63
N GLU A 711 -32.27 -17.57 31.53
CA GLU A 711 -33.57 -17.02 31.13
C GLU A 711 -34.71 -17.34 32.12
N LEU A 712 -34.70 -18.50 32.77
CA LEU A 712 -35.77 -18.92 33.69
C LEU A 712 -35.64 -18.29 35.07
N ASP A 713 -34.41 -18.15 35.58
CA ASP A 713 -34.13 -17.41 36.82
C ASP A 713 -34.57 -15.93 36.69
N ALA A 714 -34.34 -15.32 35.52
CA ALA A 714 -34.86 -13.99 35.21
C ALA A 714 -36.40 -13.92 35.34
N ARG A 715 -37.16 -14.98 35.02
CA ARG A 715 -38.64 -14.98 35.13
C ARG A 715 -39.13 -15.03 36.58
N VAL A 716 -38.47 -15.76 37.49
CA VAL A 716 -38.84 -15.77 38.92
C VAL A 716 -38.69 -14.38 39.53
N ARG A 717 -37.59 -13.70 39.20
CA ARG A 717 -37.31 -12.33 39.64
C ARG A 717 -38.40 -11.36 39.16
N ASN A 718 -38.91 -11.55 37.94
CA ASN A 718 -40.01 -10.74 37.40
C ASN A 718 -41.32 -10.95 38.16
N ALA A 719 -41.70 -12.19 38.49
CA ALA A 719 -42.92 -12.45 39.27
C ALA A 719 -42.87 -11.81 40.68
N VAL A 720 -41.72 -11.87 41.35
CA VAL A 720 -41.53 -11.20 42.66
C VAL A 720 -41.62 -9.69 42.54
N ALA A 721 -41.11 -9.13 41.44
CA ALA A 721 -41.22 -7.70 41.17
C ALA A 721 -42.69 -7.26 40.99
N GLU A 722 -43.49 -8.02 40.25
CA GLU A 722 -44.91 -7.69 40.00
C GLU A 722 -45.77 -7.73 41.27
N SER A 723 -45.62 -8.74 42.13
CA SER A 723 -46.41 -8.84 43.36
C SER A 723 -46.20 -7.66 44.32
N PHE A 724 -44.99 -7.11 44.41
CA PHE A 724 -44.74 -5.92 45.25
C PHE A 724 -45.23 -4.63 44.61
N LEU A 725 -45.25 -4.56 43.28
CA LEU A 725 -45.80 -3.44 42.52
C LEU A 725 -47.32 -3.29 42.67
N GLU A 726 -48.03 -4.39 42.92
CA GLU A 726 -49.45 -4.41 43.31
C GLU A 726 -49.71 -3.95 44.76
N GLY A 727 -48.64 -3.56 45.46
CA GLY A 727 -48.63 -3.07 46.83
C GLY A 727 -49.02 -1.60 47.03
N ALA A 728 -48.51 -1.00 48.11
CA ALA A 728 -48.75 0.41 48.49
C ALA A 728 -47.55 1.05 49.21
N VAL A 729 -47.30 2.36 49.01
CA VAL A 729 -46.15 3.15 49.49
C VAL A 729 -46.57 4.47 50.20
N TYR A 730 -45.76 5.04 51.11
CA TYR A 730 -46.08 6.30 51.83
C TYR A 730 -44.85 7.22 52.14
N PHE A 731 -44.98 8.56 52.03
CA PHE A 731 -43.96 9.59 52.38
C PHE A 731 -44.59 10.99 52.65
N ARG A 732 -44.17 11.72 53.72
CA ARG A 732 -44.67 13.08 54.08
C ARG A 732 -46.20 13.23 54.01
N GLY A 733 -46.93 12.28 54.59
CA GLY A 733 -48.40 12.27 54.58
C GLY A 733 -49.02 11.85 53.23
N GLN A 734 -48.22 11.65 52.19
CA GLN A 734 -48.70 11.21 50.88
C GLN A 734 -48.75 9.67 50.81
N HIS A 735 -49.88 9.14 50.36
CA HIS A 735 -50.01 7.77 49.89
C HIS A 735 -49.66 7.71 48.40
N ILE A 736 -48.83 6.75 48.02
CA ILE A 736 -48.30 6.55 46.68
C ILE A 736 -48.51 5.07 46.37
N ARG A 737 -49.16 4.70 45.27
CA ARG A 737 -49.12 3.29 44.85
C ARG A 737 -47.81 3.07 44.09
N PRO A 738 -47.04 2.01 44.37
CA PRO A 738 -45.77 1.75 43.71
C PRO A 738 -45.93 1.60 42.20
N ARG A 739 -47.00 0.94 41.73
CA ARG A 739 -47.40 0.93 40.30
C ARG A 739 -47.59 2.31 39.66
N ASP A 740 -47.99 3.32 40.44
CA ASP A 740 -48.16 4.69 39.96
C ASP A 740 -46.81 5.45 39.91
N ALA A 741 -45.77 4.91 40.54
CA ALA A 741 -44.44 5.53 40.62
C ALA A 741 -43.35 4.79 39.82
N GLY A 742 -43.54 3.50 39.51
CA GLY A 742 -42.68 2.75 38.61
C GLY A 742 -43.31 1.43 38.17
N SER A 743 -43.03 1.03 36.94
CA SER A 743 -43.57 -0.17 36.29
C SER A 743 -42.78 -1.46 36.58
N SER A 744 -41.61 -1.35 37.21
CA SER A 744 -40.83 -2.47 37.76
C SER A 744 -40.48 -2.18 39.23
N PHE A 745 -40.26 -3.23 40.02
CA PHE A 745 -40.00 -3.11 41.46
C PHE A 745 -38.81 -2.19 41.79
N ALA A 746 -37.70 -2.36 41.07
CA ALA A 746 -36.52 -1.50 41.18
C ALA A 746 -36.83 -0.04 40.78
N ALA A 747 -37.61 0.15 39.71
CA ALA A 747 -37.99 1.48 39.24
C ALA A 747 -38.91 2.18 40.23
N ALA A 748 -39.93 1.52 40.78
CA ALA A 748 -40.80 2.11 41.79
C ALA A 748 -40.03 2.46 43.08
N LEU A 749 -39.03 1.67 43.49
CA LEU A 749 -38.19 2.01 44.65
C LEU A 749 -37.32 3.24 44.41
N SER A 750 -36.57 3.24 43.31
CA SER A 750 -35.70 4.36 42.94
C SER A 750 -36.50 5.63 42.64
N ALA A 751 -37.62 5.51 41.94
CA ALA A 751 -38.44 6.65 41.53
C ALA A 751 -39.12 7.34 42.71
N VAL A 752 -39.69 6.62 43.68
CA VAL A 752 -40.35 7.31 44.81
C VAL A 752 -39.32 8.06 45.68
N ALA A 753 -38.12 7.52 45.86
CA ALA A 753 -37.07 8.17 46.64
C ALA A 753 -36.33 9.29 45.87
N THR A 754 -36.17 9.14 44.55
CA THR A 754 -35.63 10.19 43.67
C THR A 754 -36.65 11.31 43.43
N ARG A 755 -37.96 11.02 43.48
CA ARG A 755 -39.04 12.01 43.40
C ARG A 755 -39.00 13.04 44.54
N VAL A 756 -38.46 12.67 45.71
CA VAL A 756 -38.48 13.51 46.92
C VAL A 756 -37.16 14.24 47.19
N LEU A 757 -36.17 14.04 46.31
CA LEU A 757 -34.87 14.69 46.30
C LEU A 757 -34.83 16.11 45.65
N PRO A 758 -35.61 16.43 44.59
CA PRO A 758 -35.73 17.79 44.05
C PRO A 758 -36.25 18.80 45.07
N ASP A 759 -37.21 18.37 45.89
CA ASP A 759 -37.76 19.13 47.02
C ASP A 759 -36.73 19.31 48.17
N LEU A 760 -35.52 18.76 48.01
CA LEU A 760 -34.38 18.91 48.91
C LEU A 760 -33.23 19.77 48.31
N TYR A 761 -32.90 19.72 47.00
CA TYR A 761 -31.82 20.56 46.40
C TYR A 761 -32.14 21.11 44.97
N PRO A 762 -32.94 22.19 44.81
CA PRO A 762 -33.56 22.56 43.52
C PRO A 762 -32.67 22.95 42.31
N HIS A 763 -31.43 23.39 42.50
CA HIS A 763 -30.54 23.88 41.43
C HIS A 763 -29.20 23.13 41.36
N PHE A 764 -29.08 21.99 42.06
CA PHE A 764 -27.85 21.19 42.23
C PHE A 764 -27.02 21.04 40.93
N SER A 765 -25.68 21.07 41.03
CA SER A 765 -24.76 20.68 39.95
C SER A 765 -23.76 19.62 40.40
N GLU A 766 -23.47 18.75 39.44
CA GLU A 766 -22.97 17.39 39.63
C GLU A 766 -21.45 17.30 39.49
N ILE A 767 -20.83 18.39 39.05
CA ILE A 767 -19.52 18.38 38.39
C ILE A 767 -18.44 18.91 39.34
N ALA A 768 -17.39 18.12 39.55
CA ALA A 768 -16.28 18.45 40.45
C ALA A 768 -14.94 18.30 39.73
N ILE A 769 -14.22 19.41 39.55
CA ILE A 769 -12.96 19.50 38.81
C ILE A 769 -11.78 19.40 39.77
N SER A 770 -10.66 18.82 39.33
CA SER A 770 -9.38 18.87 40.03
C SER A 770 -8.36 19.81 39.36
N PRO A 771 -7.32 20.30 40.06
CA PRO A 771 -6.32 21.20 39.49
C PRO A 771 -5.53 20.60 38.31
N ALA A 772 -5.31 19.28 38.32
CA ALA A 772 -4.69 18.57 37.21
C ALA A 772 -5.59 18.55 35.97
N GLU A 773 -6.90 18.36 36.16
CA GLU A 773 -7.86 18.48 35.06
C GLU A 773 -7.92 19.92 34.53
N LEU A 774 -7.98 20.93 35.40
CA LEU A 774 -8.06 22.34 34.98
C LEU A 774 -6.91 22.73 34.03
N ASN A 775 -5.69 22.24 34.30
CA ASN A 775 -4.53 22.50 33.44
C ASN A 775 -4.67 21.94 32.02
N GLN A 776 -5.40 20.84 31.83
CA GLN A 776 -5.62 20.25 30.50
C GLN A 776 -6.28 21.26 29.55
N LEU A 777 -7.19 22.11 30.05
CA LEU A 777 -7.82 23.17 29.25
C LEU A 777 -6.84 24.21 28.70
N LEU A 778 -5.62 24.27 29.25
CA LEU A 778 -4.54 25.20 28.89
C LEU A 778 -3.38 24.48 28.19
N GLU A 779 -3.48 23.18 27.95
CA GLU A 779 -2.51 22.41 27.18
C GLU A 779 -2.66 22.69 25.69
N LYS A 780 -1.55 22.61 24.95
CA LYS A 780 -1.51 22.99 23.54
C LYS A 780 -2.41 22.08 22.72
N ASP A 781 -2.20 20.78 22.89
CA ASP A 781 -3.08 19.71 22.44
C ASP A 781 -3.90 19.19 23.62
N LEU A 782 -5.19 18.95 23.42
CA LEU A 782 -6.07 18.34 24.41
C LEU A 782 -5.91 16.82 24.37
N THR A 783 -4.79 16.32 24.90
CA THR A 783 -4.53 14.88 25.04
C THR A 783 -5.32 14.28 26.20
N GLY A 784 -6.60 14.03 25.97
CA GLY A 784 -7.52 13.39 26.93
C GLY A 784 -7.93 14.30 28.10
N PRO A 785 -8.52 15.49 27.85
CA PRO A 785 -9.04 16.34 28.90
C PRO A 785 -10.24 15.71 29.60
N SER A 786 -10.49 16.14 30.83
CA SER A 786 -11.64 15.70 31.60
C SER A 786 -12.96 15.98 30.88
N THR A 787 -13.79 14.94 30.73
CA THR A 787 -15.14 15.03 30.14
C THR A 787 -16.04 16.00 30.90
N LYS A 788 -15.71 16.28 32.16
CA LYS A 788 -16.36 17.29 33.00
C LYS A 788 -16.35 18.69 32.39
N PHE A 789 -15.43 18.96 31.46
CA PHE A 789 -15.40 20.23 30.72
C PHE A 789 -16.33 20.26 29.49
N MET A 790 -16.80 19.10 29.03
CA MET A 790 -17.64 18.95 27.82
C MET A 790 -19.10 19.31 28.10
N ASP A 791 -19.98 19.44 27.09
CA ASP A 791 -21.41 19.79 27.23
C ASP A 791 -22.20 18.97 28.27
N GLY A 792 -21.85 17.69 28.44
CA GLY A 792 -22.47 16.84 29.45
C GLY A 792 -22.04 17.15 30.89
N GLY A 793 -20.87 17.75 31.07
CA GLY A 793 -20.48 18.35 32.33
C GLY A 793 -20.77 19.85 32.27
N LEU A 794 -19.73 20.62 32.07
CA LEU A 794 -19.79 22.06 32.05
C LEU A 794 -20.32 22.61 30.72
N GLY A 795 -19.80 22.13 29.60
CA GLY A 795 -20.11 22.62 28.24
C GLY A 795 -19.29 23.80 27.84
N ILE A 796 -18.00 23.64 28.08
CA ILE A 796 -16.90 24.52 27.74
C ILE A 796 -16.17 23.94 26.53
N LEU A 797 -15.93 22.63 26.59
CA LEU A 797 -15.48 21.82 25.49
C LEU A 797 -16.65 21.08 24.84
N THR A 798 -16.38 20.57 23.66
CA THR A 798 -17.15 19.63 22.85
C THR A 798 -16.14 18.75 22.15
N LEU A 799 -16.54 17.54 21.73
CA LEU A 799 -15.74 16.83 20.76
C LEU A 799 -16.35 17.12 19.39
N ASP A 800 -15.50 17.48 18.44
CA ASP A 800 -15.86 17.47 17.04
C ASP A 800 -14.86 16.56 16.30
N ALA A 801 -15.39 15.55 15.62
CA ALA A 801 -14.66 14.45 14.98
C ALA A 801 -13.51 13.83 15.82
N GLY A 802 -12.27 14.31 15.65
CA GLY A 802 -11.10 13.75 16.32
C GLY A 802 -10.81 14.34 17.69
N LYS A 803 -11.46 15.46 18.06
CA LYS A 803 -10.80 16.45 18.89
C LYS A 803 -11.70 17.33 19.71
N TYR A 804 -11.11 17.79 20.80
CA TYR A 804 -11.75 18.62 21.81
C TYR A 804 -11.77 20.08 21.34
N VAL A 805 -12.85 20.46 20.67
CA VAL A 805 -13.17 21.83 20.21
C VAL A 805 -13.92 22.55 21.33
N ALA A 806 -13.62 23.81 21.60
CA ALA A 806 -14.25 24.53 22.70
C ALA A 806 -15.57 25.23 22.31
N SER A 807 -16.71 24.53 22.23
CA SER A 807 -18.00 25.14 21.84
C SER A 807 -18.59 26.12 22.86
N CYS A 808 -18.24 25.97 24.14
CA CYS A 808 -18.70 26.79 25.26
C CYS A 808 -20.21 27.07 25.30
N ALA A 809 -21.06 26.10 24.98
CA ALA A 809 -22.51 26.27 24.86
C ALA A 809 -23.32 25.76 26.07
N GLY A 810 -22.70 25.06 27.02
CA GLY A 810 -23.40 24.43 28.14
C GLY A 810 -23.93 25.39 29.18
N LEU A 811 -24.89 24.92 29.98
CA LEU A 811 -25.64 25.70 30.96
C LEU A 811 -24.74 26.46 31.95
N TYR A 812 -23.61 25.90 32.34
CA TYR A 812 -22.74 26.44 33.38
C TYR A 812 -21.81 27.58 32.88
N PRO A 813 -20.96 27.39 31.84
CA PRO A 813 -20.23 28.47 31.20
C PRO A 813 -21.16 29.44 30.48
N THR A 814 -22.37 29.05 30.08
CA THR A 814 -23.36 30.01 29.54
C THR A 814 -24.02 30.82 30.65
N ARG A 815 -24.35 30.25 31.82
CA ARG A 815 -24.75 31.06 33.00
C ARG A 815 -23.63 31.98 33.44
N ILE A 816 -22.39 31.48 33.47
CA ILE A 816 -21.19 32.26 33.81
C ILE A 816 -20.90 33.34 32.76
N ALA A 817 -21.02 33.05 31.46
CA ALA A 817 -20.84 34.03 30.39
C ALA A 817 -21.99 35.03 30.36
N GLN A 818 -23.24 34.63 30.59
CA GLN A 818 -24.37 35.56 30.78
C GLN A 818 -24.17 36.42 32.03
N GLU A 819 -23.65 35.88 33.13
CA GLU A 819 -23.30 36.66 34.31
C GLU A 819 -22.18 37.68 33.99
N ILE A 820 -21.16 37.29 33.21
CA ILE A 820 -20.10 38.20 32.73
C ILE A 820 -20.67 39.26 31.77
N GLU A 821 -21.53 38.86 30.83
CA GLU A 821 -22.08 39.69 29.74
C GLU A 821 -23.14 40.68 30.25
N GLN A 822 -24.03 40.26 31.14
CA GLN A 822 -25.03 41.12 31.79
C GLN A 822 -24.40 42.19 32.69
N ASN A 823 -23.21 41.90 33.25
CA ASN A 823 -22.45 42.85 34.06
C ASN A 823 -21.37 43.62 33.26
N GLY A 824 -21.18 43.32 31.97
CA GLY A 824 -20.18 43.97 31.10
C GLY A 824 -18.72 43.59 31.37
N GLY A 825 -18.48 42.61 32.26
CA GLY A 825 -17.17 42.15 32.73
C GLY A 825 -17.17 41.86 34.24
N LEU A 826 -16.47 40.79 34.67
CA LEU A 826 -16.40 40.39 36.09
C LEU A 826 -15.01 39.85 36.47
N SER A 827 -14.73 39.82 37.78
CA SER A 827 -13.53 39.21 38.36
C SER A 827 -13.77 37.79 38.89
N GLY A 828 -12.73 36.94 38.85
CA GLY A 828 -12.86 35.50 39.10
C GLY A 828 -13.26 35.08 40.53
N GLN A 829 -13.13 35.93 41.55
CA GLN A 829 -13.44 35.55 42.94
C GLN A 829 -14.95 35.47 43.23
N THR A 830 -15.71 36.45 42.74
CA THR A 830 -17.16 36.58 43.03
C THR A 830 -17.97 35.44 42.41
N LEU A 831 -17.48 34.89 41.31
CA LEU A 831 -18.12 33.85 40.50
C LEU A 831 -18.30 32.49 41.20
N VAL A 832 -17.47 32.17 42.19
CA VAL A 832 -17.34 30.79 42.73
C VAL A 832 -18.34 30.48 43.86
N GLY A 833 -18.46 31.37 44.84
CA GLY A 833 -19.16 31.07 46.09
C GLY A 833 -20.69 30.92 45.97
N THR A 834 -21.29 31.64 45.03
CA THR A 834 -22.75 31.71 44.80
C THR A 834 -23.38 30.36 44.51
N PHE A 835 -22.62 29.41 43.98
CA PHE A 835 -23.17 28.23 43.33
C PHE A 835 -23.17 26.94 44.18
N VAL A 836 -22.70 26.89 45.43
CA VAL A 836 -22.34 25.61 46.12
C VAL A 836 -23.41 24.97 47.05
N SER A 837 -24.35 25.69 47.65
CA SER A 837 -25.31 25.15 48.65
C SER A 837 -26.70 24.87 48.05
N PRO A 838 -27.62 24.08 48.65
CA PRO A 838 -29.03 24.09 48.21
C PRO A 838 -29.57 25.54 48.20
N PRO A 839 -30.11 26.03 47.06
CA PRO A 839 -30.53 25.24 45.91
C PRO A 839 -29.40 24.79 44.96
N TYR A 840 -28.35 25.58 44.71
CA TYR A 840 -27.34 25.40 43.64
C TYR A 840 -26.38 24.21 43.73
N GLY A 841 -25.73 23.84 44.84
CA GLY A 841 -25.00 22.56 44.95
C GLY A 841 -23.68 22.32 44.18
N TYR A 842 -23.14 23.27 43.41
CA TYR A 842 -21.96 23.13 42.51
C TYR A 842 -20.63 22.91 43.27
N ALA A 843 -19.58 22.45 42.58
CA ALA A 843 -18.20 22.49 43.10
C ALA A 843 -17.46 23.81 42.78
N PRO A 844 -16.34 24.15 43.47
CA PRO A 844 -15.60 25.39 43.20
C PRO A 844 -14.80 25.40 41.89
N ASP A 845 -14.03 24.35 41.62
CA ASP A 845 -13.13 24.30 40.45
C ASP A 845 -13.87 24.11 39.11
N LEU A 846 -15.15 23.71 39.19
CA LEU A 846 -16.15 23.78 38.12
C LEU A 846 -16.15 25.16 37.44
N VAL A 847 -16.11 26.23 38.26
CA VAL A 847 -16.31 27.60 37.79
C VAL A 847 -15.07 28.14 37.07
N LYS A 848 -13.86 27.84 37.57
CA LYS A 848 -12.59 28.26 36.93
C LYS A 848 -12.41 27.61 35.56
N ALA A 849 -12.78 26.34 35.47
CA ALA A 849 -12.75 25.59 34.23
C ALA A 849 -13.61 26.24 33.15
N CYS A 850 -14.82 26.68 33.49
CA CYS A 850 -15.71 27.38 32.56
C CYS A 850 -15.02 28.56 31.88
N CYS A 851 -14.31 29.40 32.64
CA CYS A 851 -13.58 30.53 32.08
C CYS A 851 -12.39 30.08 31.21
N ALA A 852 -11.66 29.03 31.60
CA ALA A 852 -10.51 28.52 30.85
C ALA A 852 -10.89 28.03 29.46
N GLY A 853 -11.97 27.25 29.35
CA GLY A 853 -12.46 26.79 28.06
C GLY A 853 -13.23 27.88 27.29
N LEU A 854 -13.93 28.82 27.94
CA LEU A 854 -14.56 29.97 27.26
C LEU A 854 -13.55 30.78 26.43
N LEU A 855 -12.33 30.93 26.96
CA LEU A 855 -11.20 31.50 26.24
C LEU A 855 -10.74 30.59 25.09
N ARG A 856 -10.56 29.29 25.36
CA ARG A 856 -10.20 28.30 24.32
C ARG A 856 -11.22 28.24 23.16
N GLY A 857 -12.48 28.52 23.46
CA GLY A 857 -13.59 28.56 22.52
C GLY A 857 -13.77 29.87 21.80
N LYS A 858 -12.83 30.81 21.98
CA LYS A 858 -12.84 32.13 21.34
C LYS A 858 -14.14 32.92 21.64
N LYS A 859 -14.82 32.62 22.76
CA LYS A 859 -16.07 33.28 23.20
C LYS A 859 -15.85 34.46 24.15
N ILE A 860 -14.73 34.47 24.86
CA ILE A 860 -14.28 35.58 25.70
C ILE A 860 -12.84 35.93 25.36
N ARG A 861 -12.46 37.18 25.62
CA ARG A 861 -11.07 37.63 25.69
C ARG A 861 -10.75 38.04 27.12
N ILE A 862 -9.50 37.90 27.52
CA ILE A 862 -9.05 38.26 28.88
C ILE A 862 -8.01 39.36 28.76
N ARG A 863 -8.14 40.39 29.60
CA ARG A 863 -7.14 41.47 29.70
C ARG A 863 -6.28 41.25 30.95
N PRO A 864 -4.99 40.96 30.81
CA PRO A 864 -4.04 40.98 31.93
C PRO A 864 -3.84 42.43 32.44
N GLU A 865 -3.33 42.56 33.66
CA GLU A 865 -3.00 43.87 34.26
C GLU A 865 -1.93 44.64 33.44
N HIS A 866 -1.03 43.91 32.76
CA HIS A 866 -0.01 44.45 31.85
C HIS A 866 0.14 43.52 30.62
N GLY A 867 0.11 44.08 29.40
CA GLY A 867 0.35 43.35 28.14
C GLY A 867 -0.68 43.61 27.05
N ASP A 868 -0.56 42.88 25.93
CA ASP A 868 -1.58 42.83 24.88
C ASP A 868 -2.78 41.96 25.31
N ASP A 869 -3.94 42.14 24.67
CA ASP A 869 -5.14 41.32 24.90
C ASP A 869 -4.92 39.85 24.47
N ILE A 870 -5.44 38.90 25.27
CA ILE A 870 -5.34 37.45 25.02
C ILE A 870 -6.60 36.95 24.30
N THR A 871 -6.41 36.24 23.18
CA THR A 871 -7.51 35.78 22.29
C THR A 871 -7.47 34.28 21.98
N SER A 872 -6.32 33.63 22.15
CA SER A 872 -6.16 32.17 22.08
C SER A 872 -5.55 31.63 23.37
N HIS A 873 -5.91 30.39 23.70
CA HIS A 873 -5.26 29.59 24.74
C HIS A 873 -3.75 29.37 24.52
N GLN A 874 -3.23 29.61 23.30
CA GLN A 874 -1.81 29.48 22.96
C GLN A 874 -1.06 30.82 22.94
N ASP A 875 -1.73 31.95 23.20
CA ASP A 875 -1.05 33.25 23.28
C ASP A 875 -0.09 33.30 24.51
N PRO A 876 1.04 34.04 24.43
CA PRO A 876 2.00 34.11 25.52
C PRO A 876 1.41 34.64 26.84
N GLY A 877 1.51 33.84 27.91
CA GLY A 877 1.13 34.24 29.29
C GLY A 877 -0.12 33.55 29.87
N VAL A 878 -0.88 32.79 29.07
CA VAL A 878 -2.17 32.19 29.48
C VAL A 878 -2.08 31.23 30.69
N ARG A 879 -1.03 30.40 30.80
CA ARG A 879 -0.98 29.32 31.81
C ARG A 879 -0.81 29.80 33.25
N ASP A 880 0.11 30.75 33.48
CA ASP A 880 0.35 31.29 34.83
C ASP A 880 -0.90 31.94 35.43
N LEU A 881 -1.74 32.51 34.57
CA LEU A 881 -2.99 33.21 34.92
C LEU A 881 -4.02 32.30 35.60
N PHE A 882 -4.18 31.06 35.14
CA PHE A 882 -5.19 30.12 35.62
C PHE A 882 -4.69 29.16 36.71
N ILE A 883 -3.37 28.91 36.79
CA ILE A 883 -2.75 28.06 37.81
C ILE A 883 -2.71 28.77 39.17
N ARG A 884 -2.43 30.08 39.18
CA ARG A 884 -2.29 30.86 40.40
C ARG A 884 -3.65 31.42 40.79
N ASP A 885 -4.29 30.84 41.80
CA ASP A 885 -5.65 31.21 42.23
C ASP A 885 -5.80 32.71 42.56
N ARG A 886 -4.72 33.37 42.98
CA ARG A 886 -4.65 34.84 43.19
C ARG A 886 -4.75 35.63 41.88
N ASP A 887 -4.11 35.17 40.82
CA ASP A 887 -3.96 35.91 39.58
C ASP A 887 -5.22 35.73 38.71
N PHE A 888 -5.81 34.52 38.69
CA PHE A 888 -7.15 34.28 38.13
C PHE A 888 -8.24 35.14 38.81
N ARG A 889 -8.21 35.27 40.14
CA ARG A 889 -9.17 36.09 40.89
C ARG A 889 -9.04 37.60 40.64
N ARG A 890 -7.89 38.07 40.13
CA ARG A 890 -7.60 39.49 39.86
C ARG A 890 -7.83 39.93 38.41
N ALA A 891 -7.91 39.01 37.46
CA ALA A 891 -8.05 39.32 36.04
C ALA A 891 -9.48 39.73 35.65
N GLU A 892 -9.60 40.48 34.54
CA GLU A 892 -10.88 40.91 33.96
C GLU A 892 -11.22 40.13 32.68
N LEU A 893 -12.45 39.61 32.61
CA LEU A 893 -12.94 38.78 31.50
C LEU A 893 -14.04 39.52 30.71
N PHE A 894 -13.92 39.57 29.38
CA PHE A 894 -14.84 40.29 28.47
C PHE A 894 -15.32 39.41 27.29
N PRO A 895 -16.48 39.68 26.65
CA PRO A 895 -16.92 38.95 25.45
C PRO A 895 -16.01 39.11 24.21
N ALA A 896 -16.14 38.19 23.24
CA ALA A 896 -15.37 38.17 21.98
C ALA A 896 -16.03 38.91 20.79
N THR A 897 -15.31 38.97 19.66
CA THR A 897 -15.69 39.68 18.41
C THR A 897 -15.40 38.82 17.17
N GLU A 898 -16.22 38.91 16.11
CA GLU A 898 -16.03 38.14 14.85
C GLU A 898 -14.71 38.47 14.11
N GLY A 899 -14.10 37.46 13.46
CA GLY A 899 -12.77 37.55 12.86
C GLY A 899 -12.72 37.48 11.33
N GLU A 900 -11.64 38.01 10.74
CA GLU A 900 -11.46 38.20 9.28
C GLU A 900 -11.27 36.92 8.43
N VAL A 901 -11.19 35.73 9.04
CA VAL A 901 -10.90 34.44 8.37
C VAL A 901 -12.11 33.50 8.44
N SER A 902 -12.59 33.05 7.29
CA SER A 902 -13.77 32.17 7.17
C SER A 902 -13.41 30.69 7.17
N ALA A 903 -14.39 29.82 7.45
CA ALA A 903 -14.19 28.36 7.38
C ALA A 903 -13.74 27.88 5.98
N ARG A 904 -14.20 28.54 4.90
CA ARG A 904 -13.78 28.23 3.53
C ARG A 904 -12.30 28.55 3.29
N ASP A 905 -11.81 29.65 3.87
CA ASP A 905 -10.39 30.03 3.81
C ASP A 905 -9.52 28.97 4.50
N ARG A 906 -9.93 28.50 5.69
CA ARG A 906 -9.20 27.48 6.47
C ARG A 906 -9.09 26.14 5.74
N ILE A 907 -10.16 25.68 5.08
CA ILE A 907 -10.13 24.47 4.24
C ILE A 907 -9.18 24.65 3.04
N ALA A 908 -9.16 25.83 2.42
CA ALA A 908 -8.25 26.12 1.32
C ALA A 908 -6.77 26.14 1.77
N ILE A 909 -6.49 26.69 2.96
CA ILE A 909 -5.15 26.66 3.57
C ILE A 909 -4.74 25.21 3.90
N ARG A 910 -5.59 24.42 4.56
CA ARG A 910 -5.33 22.99 4.84
C ARG A 910 -4.93 22.22 3.58
N LYS A 911 -5.69 22.40 2.49
CA LYS A 911 -5.38 21.73 1.21
C LYS A 911 -4.03 22.15 0.62
N LEU A 912 -3.61 23.41 0.80
CA LEU A 912 -2.29 23.89 0.38
C LEU A 912 -1.17 23.20 1.15
N PHE A 913 -1.28 23.12 2.49
CA PHE A 913 -0.31 22.39 3.32
C PHE A 913 -0.25 20.90 2.94
N GLN A 914 -1.40 20.26 2.78
CA GLN A 914 -1.48 18.83 2.45
C GLN A 914 -0.84 18.52 1.08
N THR A 915 -1.10 19.38 0.08
CA THR A 915 -0.65 19.14 -1.30
C THR A 915 0.85 19.43 -1.50
N TYR A 916 1.37 20.51 -0.92
CA TYR A 916 2.72 21.00 -1.25
C TYR A 916 3.75 20.85 -0.12
N LEU A 917 3.28 20.71 1.13
CA LEU A 917 4.13 20.69 2.33
C LEU A 917 4.07 19.35 3.08
N GLN A 918 3.27 18.40 2.59
CA GLN A 918 3.08 17.04 3.14
C GLN A 918 2.66 17.02 4.62
N LEU A 919 2.00 18.08 5.07
CA LEU A 919 1.39 18.22 6.39
C LEU A 919 -0.10 18.43 6.21
N ASP A 920 -0.93 17.73 6.97
CA ASP A 920 -2.39 17.91 6.96
C ASP A 920 -2.86 18.57 8.27
N PRO A 921 -2.57 19.86 8.50
CA PRO A 921 -3.05 20.57 9.67
C PRO A 921 -4.57 20.72 9.58
N GLU A 922 -5.24 20.65 10.72
CA GLU A 922 -6.68 20.86 10.77
C GLU A 922 -7.09 22.29 10.38
N PRO A 923 -8.34 22.47 9.90
CA PRO A 923 -8.81 23.75 9.38
C PRO A 923 -9.25 24.70 10.51
N ASP A 924 -8.37 24.95 11.47
CA ASP A 924 -8.51 25.91 12.59
C ASP A 924 -7.24 26.78 12.69
N ASP A 925 -7.33 27.92 13.36
CA ASP A 925 -6.29 28.96 13.33
C ASP A 925 -4.98 28.49 13.99
N GLU A 926 -5.08 27.80 15.13
CA GLU A 926 -3.94 27.30 15.90
C GLU A 926 -3.09 26.25 15.12
N PRO A 927 -3.66 25.15 14.58
CA PRO A 927 -2.91 24.20 13.74
C PRO A 927 -2.30 24.84 12.49
N ILE A 928 -2.97 25.82 11.88
CA ILE A 928 -2.46 26.53 10.69
C ILE A 928 -1.27 27.42 11.06
N ALA A 929 -1.36 28.18 12.15
CA ALA A 929 -0.26 29.04 12.61
C ALA A 929 0.97 28.21 13.00
N ASP A 930 0.77 27.08 13.68
CA ASP A 930 1.83 26.13 14.01
C ASP A 930 2.51 25.56 12.77
N ALA A 931 1.74 25.02 11.83
CA ALA A 931 2.27 24.47 10.59
C ALA A 931 3.04 25.54 9.79
N THR A 932 2.52 26.78 9.76
CA THR A 932 3.19 27.93 9.13
C THR A 932 4.60 28.13 9.71
N PHE A 933 4.73 28.22 11.04
CA PHE A 933 6.04 28.36 11.68
C PHE A 933 6.93 27.13 11.58
N GLN A 934 6.37 25.93 11.44
CA GLN A 934 7.11 24.69 11.28
C GLN A 934 7.81 24.58 9.92
N VAL A 935 7.11 24.90 8.81
CA VAL A 935 7.61 24.60 7.45
C VAL A 935 7.88 25.80 6.54
N PHE A 936 7.30 26.99 6.76
CA PHE A 936 7.57 28.13 5.86
C PHE A 936 9.04 28.58 5.88
N PRO A 937 9.77 28.58 7.01
CA PRO A 937 11.22 28.83 7.01
C PRO A 937 11.99 27.85 6.12
N GLN A 938 11.65 26.55 6.20
CA GLN A 938 12.30 25.50 5.39
C GLN A 938 12.03 25.69 3.89
N GLN A 939 10.83 26.13 3.50
CA GLN A 939 10.54 26.43 2.10
C GLN A 939 11.21 27.72 1.63
N ARG A 940 11.41 28.71 2.51
CA ARG A 940 12.17 29.93 2.19
C ARG A 940 13.65 29.61 1.92
N ASP A 941 14.23 28.69 2.67
CA ASP A 941 15.61 28.22 2.42
C ASP A 941 15.70 27.43 1.10
N ARG A 942 14.74 26.54 0.82
CA ARG A 942 14.64 25.85 -0.49
C ARG A 942 14.45 26.82 -1.66
N LEU A 943 13.70 27.90 -1.47
CA LEU A 943 13.52 28.94 -2.49
C LEU A 943 14.83 29.67 -2.77
N ARG A 944 15.56 30.07 -1.73
CA ARG A 944 16.91 30.68 -1.87
C ARG A 944 17.90 29.76 -2.59
N ASP A 945 17.81 28.45 -2.35
CA ASP A 945 18.61 27.48 -3.09
C ASP A 945 18.25 27.41 -4.58
N VAL A 946 16.96 27.51 -4.92
CA VAL A 946 16.50 27.55 -6.32
C VAL A 946 16.84 28.89 -6.97
N GLU A 947 16.72 30.03 -6.28
CA GLU A 947 17.17 31.35 -6.75
C GLU A 947 18.67 31.33 -7.10
N ARG A 948 19.49 30.85 -6.16
CA ARG A 948 20.95 30.67 -6.35
C ARG A 948 21.30 29.71 -7.49
N ARG A 949 20.41 28.75 -7.82
CA ARG A 949 20.56 27.85 -8.97
C ARG A 949 20.14 28.49 -10.29
N PHE A 950 19.11 29.34 -10.28
CA PHE A 950 18.71 30.16 -11.43
C PHE A 950 19.81 31.15 -11.85
N ASP A 951 20.48 31.80 -10.88
CA ASP A 951 21.59 32.73 -11.14
C ASP A 951 22.80 32.06 -11.83
N LYS A 952 22.92 30.73 -11.73
CA LYS A 952 23.94 29.93 -12.42
C LYS A 952 23.55 29.55 -13.85
N LEU A 953 22.29 29.69 -14.27
CA LEU A 953 21.85 29.23 -15.59
C LEU A 953 22.39 30.12 -16.72
N PRO A 954 22.59 29.54 -17.94
CA PRO A 954 22.95 30.32 -19.11
C PRO A 954 21.95 31.46 -19.38
N GLY A 955 22.45 32.63 -19.77
CA GLY A 955 21.60 33.80 -20.03
C GLY A 955 20.90 34.42 -18.81
N ARG A 956 21.05 33.84 -17.60
CA ARG A 956 20.39 34.27 -16.35
C ARG A 956 18.88 34.58 -16.55
N PRO A 957 18.08 33.58 -16.94
CA PRO A 957 16.65 33.77 -17.15
C PRO A 957 16.02 34.37 -15.86
N PRO A 958 15.15 35.39 -15.98
CA PRO A 958 14.54 36.01 -14.82
C PRO A 958 13.75 34.95 -14.04
N LEU A 959 13.93 34.94 -12.72
CA LEU A 959 13.20 34.01 -11.85
C LEU A 959 11.69 34.11 -12.15
N PRO A 960 10.98 33.00 -12.41
CA PRO A 960 9.56 33.03 -12.73
C PRO A 960 8.73 33.88 -11.76
N ALA A 961 7.80 34.68 -12.28
CA ALA A 961 7.08 35.68 -11.51
C ALA A 961 6.27 35.10 -10.33
N ALA A 962 5.95 33.81 -10.33
CA ALA A 962 5.34 33.10 -9.19
C ALA A 962 6.34 32.90 -8.04
N LEU A 963 7.60 32.51 -8.33
CA LEU A 963 8.65 32.35 -7.33
C LEU A 963 9.06 33.69 -6.70
N GLN A 964 9.16 34.75 -7.49
CA GLN A 964 9.49 36.10 -6.96
C GLN A 964 8.44 36.58 -5.94
N LYS A 965 7.15 36.30 -6.20
CA LYS A 965 6.06 36.64 -5.29
C LYS A 965 6.03 35.71 -4.06
N LEU A 966 6.43 34.45 -4.21
CA LEU A 966 6.51 33.47 -3.12
C LEU A 966 7.46 33.92 -1.99
N ALA A 967 8.64 34.45 -2.34
CA ALA A 967 9.64 34.87 -1.35
C ALA A 967 9.08 35.89 -0.35
N LYS A 968 8.32 36.88 -0.87
CA LYS A 968 7.68 37.92 -0.06
C LYS A 968 6.53 37.35 0.79
N ALA A 969 5.67 36.52 0.18
CA ALA A 969 4.55 35.88 0.87
C ALA A 969 5.00 35.02 2.08
N LEU A 970 6.06 34.21 1.91
CA LEU A 970 6.61 33.39 2.99
C LEU A 970 7.17 34.21 4.15
N GLU A 971 7.75 35.39 3.89
CA GLU A 971 8.24 36.27 4.95
C GLU A 971 7.10 36.95 5.72
N GLU A 972 6.13 37.52 5.01
CA GLU A 972 5.06 38.32 5.62
C GLU A 972 4.18 37.44 6.53
N CYS A 973 3.95 36.17 6.15
CA CYS A 973 3.24 35.19 6.97
C CYS A 973 3.91 34.84 8.32
N CYS A 974 5.22 35.06 8.49
CA CYS A 974 5.96 34.66 9.70
C CYS A 974 6.34 35.83 10.62
N ARG A 975 5.84 37.05 10.38
CA ARG A 975 6.30 38.28 11.07
C ARG A 975 5.76 38.47 12.50
N SER A 976 4.65 37.84 12.89
CA SER A 976 4.01 37.99 14.22
C SER A 976 3.79 36.65 14.91
N ARG A 977 3.91 36.59 16.25
CA ARG A 977 3.69 35.36 17.04
C ARG A 977 2.27 35.17 17.57
N GLN A 978 1.36 36.12 17.34
CA GLN A 978 -0.05 35.99 17.69
C GLN A 978 -0.76 35.13 16.62
N VAL A 979 -1.56 34.16 17.07
CA VAL A 979 -2.20 33.15 16.20
C VAL A 979 -3.04 33.82 15.10
N GLN A 980 -3.94 34.73 15.48
CA GLN A 980 -4.88 35.37 14.55
C GLN A 980 -4.18 36.19 13.45
N LYS A 981 -3.12 36.95 13.79
CA LYS A 981 -2.37 37.77 12.82
C LYS A 981 -1.63 36.92 11.78
N THR A 982 -1.19 35.73 12.16
CA THR A 982 -0.49 34.79 11.27
C THR A 982 -1.44 34.27 10.19
N VAL A 983 -2.62 33.77 10.57
CA VAL A 983 -3.56 33.09 9.66
C VAL A 983 -4.17 34.04 8.62
N VAL A 984 -4.42 35.30 8.98
CA VAL A 984 -4.91 36.33 8.05
C VAL A 984 -3.93 36.55 6.89
N GLU A 985 -2.63 36.62 7.15
CA GLU A 985 -1.63 36.85 6.10
C GLU A 985 -1.44 35.61 5.19
N VAL A 986 -1.57 34.40 5.75
CA VAL A 986 -1.60 33.14 4.96
C VAL A 986 -2.81 33.12 4.00
N LYS A 987 -4.00 33.52 4.48
CA LYS A 987 -5.20 33.67 3.64
C LYS A 987 -4.96 34.66 2.50
N ARG A 988 -4.40 35.85 2.80
CA ARG A 988 -4.15 36.91 1.81
C ARG A 988 -3.19 36.46 0.70
N SER A 989 -2.21 35.62 1.05
CA SER A 989 -1.17 35.15 0.14
C SER A 989 -1.48 33.82 -0.55
N LEU A 990 -2.67 33.23 -0.36
CA LEU A 990 -2.98 31.83 -0.70
C LEU A 990 -2.63 31.43 -2.15
N ASP A 991 -3.08 32.18 -3.15
CA ASP A 991 -2.82 31.85 -4.57
C ASP A 991 -1.33 31.97 -4.92
N VAL A 992 -0.64 32.98 -4.37
CA VAL A 992 0.81 33.18 -4.54
C VAL A 992 1.59 32.03 -3.90
N LEU A 993 1.18 31.60 -2.72
CA LEU A 993 1.76 30.45 -2.02
C LEU A 993 1.56 29.16 -2.82
N ARG A 994 0.35 28.90 -3.35
CA ARG A 994 0.05 27.70 -4.16
C ARG A 994 0.92 27.63 -5.41
N ASP A 995 0.84 28.66 -6.25
CA ASP A 995 1.47 28.67 -7.57
C ASP A 995 3.00 28.71 -7.43
N GLY A 996 3.48 29.44 -6.42
CA GLY A 996 4.90 29.50 -6.05
C GLY A 996 5.43 28.16 -5.52
N LEU A 997 4.77 27.53 -4.54
CA LEU A 997 5.23 26.24 -3.98
C LEU A 997 5.23 25.12 -5.02
N GLN A 998 4.26 25.13 -5.95
CA GLN A 998 4.24 24.20 -7.08
C GLN A 998 5.47 24.38 -7.97
N GLN A 999 5.76 25.62 -8.40
CA GLN A 999 6.94 25.89 -9.22
C GLN A 999 8.24 25.60 -8.45
N LEU A 1000 8.30 25.89 -7.16
CA LEU A 1000 9.47 25.62 -6.32
C LEU A 1000 9.77 24.12 -6.27
N GLY A 1001 8.75 23.27 -6.10
CA GLY A 1001 8.89 21.82 -6.15
C GLY A 1001 9.41 21.31 -7.51
N MET A 1002 8.90 21.87 -8.61
CA MET A 1002 9.34 21.52 -9.96
C MET A 1002 10.80 21.94 -10.21
N PHE A 1003 11.13 23.21 -9.97
CA PHE A 1003 12.48 23.73 -10.23
C PHE A 1003 13.54 23.17 -9.28
N ALA A 1004 13.20 22.84 -8.03
CA ALA A 1004 14.13 22.14 -7.13
C ALA A 1004 14.50 20.73 -7.62
N GLY A 1005 13.59 20.07 -8.37
CA GLY A 1005 13.85 18.77 -9.01
C GLY A 1005 14.53 18.89 -10.39
N GLU A 1006 14.16 19.87 -11.21
CA GLU A 1006 14.77 20.10 -12.53
C GLU A 1006 16.20 20.65 -12.42
N LEU A 1007 16.48 21.55 -11.46
CA LEU A 1007 17.77 22.21 -11.28
C LEU A 1007 18.70 21.42 -10.34
N THR A 1008 19.17 20.27 -10.81
CA THR A 1008 20.31 19.57 -10.19
C THR A 1008 21.63 20.25 -10.57
N ASP A 1009 22.67 20.17 -9.73
CA ASP A 1009 23.96 20.80 -10.03
C ASP A 1009 24.57 20.24 -11.34
N SER A 1010 24.41 18.94 -11.62
CA SER A 1010 24.79 18.33 -12.89
C SER A 1010 24.00 18.88 -14.09
N ALA A 1011 22.69 19.14 -13.96
CA ALA A 1011 21.90 19.73 -15.05
C ALA A 1011 22.34 21.18 -15.35
N ILE A 1012 22.66 21.95 -14.30
CA ILE A 1012 23.15 23.34 -14.42
C ILE A 1012 24.52 23.37 -15.11
N GLU A 1013 25.47 22.54 -14.66
CA GLU A 1013 26.79 22.43 -15.30
C GLU A 1013 26.68 21.99 -16.77
N THR A 1014 25.83 21.00 -17.06
CA THR A 1014 25.60 20.55 -18.44
C THR A 1014 24.99 21.66 -19.32
N ALA A 1015 24.02 22.42 -18.79
CA ALA A 1015 23.41 23.55 -19.51
C ALA A 1015 24.40 24.70 -19.77
N GLN A 1016 25.25 25.02 -18.80
CA GLN A 1016 26.36 25.98 -18.98
C GLN A 1016 27.31 25.53 -20.10
N GLN A 1017 27.67 24.25 -20.10
CA GLN A 1017 28.54 23.68 -21.13
C GLN A 1017 27.88 23.66 -22.52
N ALA A 1018 26.58 23.37 -22.59
CA ALA A 1018 25.78 23.39 -23.81
C ALA A 1018 25.73 24.80 -24.42
N ALA A 1019 25.30 25.79 -23.65
CA ALA A 1019 25.15 27.17 -24.10
C ALA A 1019 26.50 27.78 -24.54
N ALA A 1020 27.56 27.60 -23.74
CA ALA A 1020 28.91 28.04 -24.12
C ALA A 1020 29.37 27.41 -25.45
N THR A 1021 29.01 26.15 -25.70
CA THR A 1021 29.34 25.45 -26.95
C THR A 1021 28.52 25.96 -28.14
N CYS A 1022 27.25 26.33 -27.93
CA CYS A 1022 26.44 26.99 -28.95
C CYS A 1022 26.97 28.38 -29.31
N ASP A 1023 27.11 29.26 -28.32
CA ASP A 1023 27.44 30.69 -28.50
C ASP A 1023 28.81 30.89 -29.14
N VAL A 1024 29.75 29.99 -28.85
CA VAL A 1024 31.17 30.15 -29.21
C VAL A 1024 31.59 29.17 -30.30
N GLN A 1025 31.64 27.87 -30.01
CA GLN A 1025 32.16 26.88 -30.96
C GLN A 1025 31.23 26.68 -32.16
N LEU A 1026 29.95 26.42 -31.91
CA LEU A 1026 28.98 26.10 -32.97
C LEU A 1026 28.67 27.31 -33.85
N SER A 1027 28.55 28.50 -33.25
CA SER A 1027 28.44 29.78 -33.97
C SER A 1027 29.59 30.00 -34.97
N GLN A 1028 30.84 29.76 -34.54
CA GLN A 1028 32.01 29.89 -35.42
C GLN A 1028 32.08 28.81 -36.50
N LEU A 1029 31.65 27.57 -36.20
CA LEU A 1029 31.53 26.51 -37.21
C LEU A 1029 30.44 26.81 -38.26
N HIS A 1030 29.30 27.38 -37.85
CA HIS A 1030 28.26 27.86 -38.78
C HIS A 1030 28.77 28.96 -39.71
N GLN A 1031 29.50 29.95 -39.19
CA GLN A 1031 30.09 31.03 -40.01
C GLN A 1031 31.09 30.52 -41.06
N LEU A 1032 31.72 29.36 -40.80
CA LEU A 1032 32.64 28.68 -41.71
C LEU A 1032 31.98 27.61 -42.59
N GLN A 1033 30.70 27.30 -42.39
CA GLN A 1033 30.00 26.16 -42.99
C GLN A 1033 30.69 24.81 -42.72
N ALA A 1034 31.31 24.66 -41.54
CA ALA A 1034 32.22 23.55 -41.19
C ALA A 1034 31.57 22.47 -40.28
N LEU A 1035 30.29 22.16 -40.50
CA LEU A 1035 29.49 21.25 -39.67
C LEU A 1035 29.53 19.77 -40.09
N GLY A 1036 30.39 19.41 -41.06
CA GLY A 1036 30.44 18.08 -41.66
C GLY A 1036 30.53 16.94 -40.64
N GLY A 1037 29.47 16.12 -40.55
CA GLY A 1037 29.38 14.96 -39.66
C GLY A 1037 28.85 15.24 -38.25
N ILE A 1038 28.40 16.48 -37.98
CA ILE A 1038 27.77 16.89 -36.71
C ILE A 1038 26.48 17.68 -36.93
N GLU A 1039 25.87 17.64 -38.13
CA GLU A 1039 24.70 18.46 -38.48
C GLU A 1039 23.47 18.14 -37.61
N GLU A 1040 23.23 16.86 -37.31
CA GLU A 1040 22.13 16.44 -36.43
C GLU A 1040 22.37 16.84 -34.98
N ASP A 1041 23.61 16.71 -34.49
CA ASP A 1041 24.02 17.16 -33.15
C ASP A 1041 23.89 18.68 -33.00
N ALA A 1042 24.29 19.43 -34.02
CA ALA A 1042 24.18 20.88 -34.09
C ALA A 1042 22.70 21.34 -34.07
N ALA A 1043 21.84 20.69 -34.84
CA ALA A 1043 20.41 20.97 -34.87
C ALA A 1043 19.74 20.63 -33.53
N ALA A 1044 20.06 19.47 -32.95
CA ALA A 1044 19.53 19.04 -31.67
C ALA A 1044 19.96 19.98 -30.52
N LEU A 1045 21.25 20.33 -30.44
CA LEU A 1045 21.76 21.24 -29.41
C LEU A 1045 21.16 22.64 -29.54
N THR A 1046 21.08 23.18 -30.76
CA THR A 1046 20.50 24.51 -31.02
C THR A 1046 19.00 24.53 -30.70
N SER A 1047 18.24 23.51 -31.12
CA SER A 1047 16.81 23.43 -30.82
C SER A 1047 16.51 23.25 -29.34
N HIS A 1048 17.40 22.59 -28.58
CA HIS A 1048 17.25 22.40 -27.14
C HIS A 1048 17.64 23.65 -26.36
N MET A 1049 18.71 24.34 -26.76
CA MET A 1049 19.11 25.63 -26.17
C MET A 1049 18.10 26.77 -26.46
N ALA A 1050 17.35 26.68 -27.56
CA ALA A 1050 16.27 27.61 -27.90
C ALA A 1050 14.93 27.32 -27.17
N ALA A 1051 14.83 26.22 -26.41
CA ALA A 1051 13.62 25.91 -25.63
C ALA A 1051 13.47 26.84 -24.42
N GLU A 1052 12.26 26.94 -23.86
CA GLU A 1052 11.97 27.78 -22.68
C GLU A 1052 12.69 27.31 -21.40
N ARG A 1053 13.16 26.04 -21.35
CA ARG A 1053 13.85 25.42 -20.21
C ARG A 1053 15.07 24.58 -20.66
N PRO A 1054 16.16 25.19 -21.15
CA PRO A 1054 17.30 24.49 -21.76
C PRO A 1054 18.15 23.64 -20.78
N TRP A 1055 17.85 23.67 -19.48
CA TRP A 1055 18.46 22.78 -18.46
C TRP A 1055 17.71 21.47 -18.26
N ARG A 1056 16.48 21.37 -18.76
CA ARG A 1056 15.63 20.19 -18.56
C ARG A 1056 15.95 19.14 -19.62
N ASP A 1057 16.20 17.91 -19.19
CA ASP A 1057 16.55 16.79 -20.09
C ASP A 1057 17.81 17.04 -20.93
N VAL A 1058 18.74 17.87 -20.41
CA VAL A 1058 20.01 18.26 -21.08
C VAL A 1058 21.12 17.20 -20.98
N GLY A 1059 21.05 16.30 -19.99
CA GLY A 1059 22.05 15.24 -19.77
C GLY A 1059 22.35 14.36 -20.99
N PRO A 1060 21.34 13.88 -21.73
CA PRO A 1060 21.50 13.17 -23.00
C PRO A 1060 22.28 13.92 -24.10
N LEU A 1061 22.45 15.23 -24.01
CA LEU A 1061 23.19 16.03 -25.00
C LEU A 1061 24.70 16.11 -24.73
N ALA A 1062 25.19 15.63 -23.56
CA ALA A 1062 26.63 15.64 -23.26
C ALA A 1062 27.52 15.01 -24.36
N PRO A 1063 27.14 13.88 -25.00
CA PRO A 1063 27.92 13.33 -26.12
C PRO A 1063 27.93 14.22 -27.37
N ALA A 1064 26.84 14.95 -27.64
CA ALA A 1064 26.74 15.88 -28.77
C ALA A 1064 27.60 17.13 -28.54
N ILE A 1065 27.56 17.68 -27.31
CA ILE A 1065 28.40 18.82 -26.88
C ILE A 1065 29.89 18.51 -27.10
N GLU A 1066 30.35 17.33 -26.66
CA GLU A 1066 31.75 16.94 -26.83
C GLU A 1066 32.14 16.69 -28.29
N ARG A 1067 31.25 16.15 -29.13
CA ARG A 1067 31.49 16.02 -30.58
C ARG A 1067 31.63 17.40 -31.26
N ILE A 1068 30.77 18.36 -30.92
CA ILE A 1068 30.84 19.74 -31.47
C ILE A 1068 32.13 20.43 -31.02
N ARG A 1069 32.55 20.27 -29.76
CA ARG A 1069 33.84 20.79 -29.25
C ARG A 1069 35.03 20.16 -29.96
N ALA A 1070 35.03 18.84 -30.12
CA ALA A 1070 36.08 18.13 -30.84
C ALA A 1070 36.20 18.64 -32.29
N ARG A 1071 35.07 18.82 -32.99
CA ARG A 1071 35.04 19.36 -34.36
C ARG A 1071 35.58 20.79 -34.44
N TYR A 1072 35.23 21.64 -33.47
CA TYR A 1072 35.77 23.00 -33.40
C TYR A 1072 37.31 23.00 -33.23
N VAL A 1073 37.85 22.17 -32.34
CA VAL A 1073 39.30 22.06 -32.11
C VAL A 1073 40.00 21.50 -33.35
N GLU A 1074 39.39 20.54 -34.04
CA GLU A 1074 39.87 19.99 -35.31
C GLU A 1074 39.99 21.08 -36.39
N GLU A 1075 38.93 21.84 -36.64
CA GLU A 1075 38.92 22.93 -37.63
C GLU A 1075 39.88 24.07 -37.27
N ARG A 1076 39.93 24.48 -35.99
CA ARG A 1076 40.89 25.50 -35.54
C ARG A 1076 42.33 25.04 -35.74
N ARG A 1077 42.64 23.79 -35.41
CA ARG A 1077 43.95 23.18 -35.63
C ARG A 1077 44.29 23.09 -37.12
N ALA A 1078 43.33 22.76 -37.97
CA ALA A 1078 43.52 22.74 -39.42
C ALA A 1078 43.88 24.13 -39.98
N ILE A 1079 43.18 25.19 -39.53
CA ILE A 1079 43.48 26.58 -39.92
C ILE A 1079 44.88 26.99 -39.44
N LEU A 1080 45.22 26.78 -38.16
CA LEU A 1080 46.53 27.14 -37.61
C LEU A 1080 47.68 26.38 -38.27
N ASN A 1081 47.50 25.08 -38.53
CA ASN A 1081 48.49 24.27 -39.25
C ASN A 1081 48.69 24.76 -40.69
N LYS A 1082 47.61 25.11 -41.39
CA LYS A 1082 47.68 25.69 -42.74
C LYS A 1082 48.41 27.03 -42.74
N GLN A 1083 48.13 27.90 -41.76
CA GLN A 1083 48.82 29.19 -41.64
C GLN A 1083 50.31 29.05 -41.31
N ASN A 1084 50.67 28.14 -40.40
CA ASN A 1084 52.07 27.84 -40.12
C ASN A 1084 52.79 27.25 -41.35
N ALA A 1085 52.13 26.36 -42.10
CA ALA A 1085 52.68 25.82 -43.34
C ALA A 1085 52.85 26.88 -44.43
N GLU A 1086 51.88 27.78 -44.61
CA GLU A 1086 51.96 28.89 -45.57
C GLU A 1086 53.00 29.94 -45.14
N ALA A 1087 53.08 30.27 -43.85
CA ALA A 1087 54.09 31.18 -43.31
C ALA A 1087 55.51 30.59 -43.40
N GLU A 1088 55.71 29.29 -43.15
CA GLU A 1088 56.99 28.63 -43.41
C GLU A 1088 57.30 28.52 -44.91
N ALA A 1089 56.30 28.31 -45.77
CA ALA A 1089 56.50 28.36 -47.22
C ALA A 1089 56.95 29.76 -47.68
N ILE A 1090 56.40 30.84 -47.11
CA ILE A 1090 56.85 32.23 -47.38
C ILE A 1090 58.25 32.47 -46.80
N ARG A 1091 58.52 32.06 -45.56
CA ARG A 1091 59.85 32.14 -44.95
C ARG A 1091 60.88 31.39 -45.82
N ALA A 1092 60.54 30.21 -46.32
CA ALA A 1092 61.37 29.46 -47.26
C ALA A 1092 61.59 30.24 -48.56
N ARG A 1093 60.54 30.76 -49.22
CA ARG A 1093 60.66 31.57 -50.44
C ARG A 1093 61.58 32.79 -50.23
N VAL A 1094 61.38 33.56 -49.16
CA VAL A 1094 62.21 34.73 -48.82
C VAL A 1094 63.65 34.32 -48.48
N LYS A 1095 63.86 33.23 -47.72
CA LYS A 1095 65.20 32.67 -47.43
C LYS A 1095 65.92 32.19 -48.70
N THR A 1096 65.18 31.68 -49.69
CA THR A 1096 65.76 31.27 -51.00
C THR A 1096 66.04 32.43 -51.95
N ARG A 1097 65.63 33.67 -51.66
CA ARG A 1097 65.98 34.80 -52.53
C ARG A 1097 67.49 35.08 -52.48
N PRO A 1098 68.16 35.26 -53.64
CA PRO A 1098 69.58 35.56 -53.70
C PRO A 1098 69.94 36.84 -52.91
N GLY A 1099 70.75 36.65 -51.86
CA GLY A 1099 71.18 37.72 -50.97
C GLY A 1099 70.86 37.44 -49.49
N PHE A 1100 69.77 36.75 -49.18
CA PHE A 1100 69.30 36.54 -47.80
C PHE A 1100 70.36 35.89 -46.89
N ALA A 1101 71.14 34.93 -47.41
CA ALA A 1101 72.20 34.24 -46.68
C ALA A 1101 73.39 35.12 -46.22
N HIS A 1102 73.46 36.39 -46.66
CA HIS A 1102 74.50 37.35 -46.25
C HIS A 1102 74.03 38.32 -45.14
N LEU A 1103 72.79 38.18 -44.68
CA LEU A 1103 72.26 38.93 -43.53
C LEU A 1103 72.79 38.33 -42.23
N ASP A 1104 73.07 39.17 -41.23
CA ASP A 1104 73.31 38.70 -39.87
C ASP A 1104 71.98 38.32 -39.16
N ALA A 1105 72.06 37.81 -37.94
CA ALA A 1105 70.89 37.31 -37.21
C ALA A 1105 69.81 38.39 -36.96
N ASP A 1106 70.22 39.62 -36.63
CA ASP A 1106 69.29 40.73 -36.38
C ASP A 1106 68.66 41.20 -37.70
N GLN A 1107 69.45 41.33 -38.76
CA GLN A 1107 68.95 41.68 -40.10
C GLN A 1107 67.99 40.62 -40.65
N ALA A 1108 68.35 39.34 -40.58
CA ALA A 1108 67.51 38.23 -41.02
C ALA A 1108 66.19 38.17 -40.22
N HIS A 1109 66.25 38.43 -38.91
CA HIS A 1109 65.05 38.58 -38.08
C HIS A 1109 64.22 39.79 -38.56
N ARG A 1110 64.83 40.97 -38.78
CA ARG A 1110 64.15 42.20 -39.23
C ARG A 1110 63.42 42.04 -40.57
N VAL A 1111 64.01 41.26 -41.48
CA VAL A 1111 63.45 40.91 -42.80
C VAL A 1111 62.30 39.92 -42.69
N LEU A 1112 62.40 38.87 -41.86
CA LEU A 1112 61.32 37.87 -41.69
C LEU A 1112 60.23 38.31 -40.70
N ARG A 1113 60.48 39.35 -39.91
CA ARG A 1113 59.58 39.89 -38.89
C ARG A 1113 58.15 40.17 -39.39
N PRO A 1114 57.88 40.74 -40.59
CA PRO A 1114 56.51 40.87 -41.12
C PRO A 1114 55.77 39.53 -41.21
N VAL A 1115 56.46 38.46 -41.62
CA VAL A 1115 55.89 37.10 -41.74
C VAL A 1115 55.76 36.41 -40.37
N ALA A 1116 56.43 36.89 -39.33
CA ALA A 1116 56.16 36.50 -37.95
C ALA A 1116 54.97 37.29 -37.35
N GLU A 1117 54.85 38.58 -37.65
CA GLU A 1117 53.81 39.49 -37.12
C GLU A 1117 52.39 39.27 -37.72
N ILE A 1118 52.27 38.47 -38.80
CA ILE A 1118 50.96 38.03 -39.33
C ILE A 1118 50.39 36.79 -38.65
N LEU A 1119 51.21 35.96 -38.01
CA LEU A 1119 50.73 34.79 -37.29
C LEU A 1119 49.99 35.23 -36.02
N VAL A 1120 48.91 34.54 -35.71
CA VAL A 1120 48.08 34.83 -34.54
C VAL A 1120 48.58 33.99 -33.38
N ASP A 1121 48.99 34.64 -32.29
CA ASP A 1121 49.40 33.97 -31.06
C ASP A 1121 48.16 33.41 -30.33
N THR A 1122 47.88 32.12 -30.54
CA THR A 1122 46.68 31.42 -30.07
C THR A 1122 46.86 29.90 -30.15
N THR A 1123 45.99 29.11 -29.51
CA THR A 1123 46.02 27.63 -29.54
C THR A 1123 44.82 27.04 -30.29
N ALA A 1124 44.82 25.71 -30.50
CA ALA A 1124 43.71 24.99 -31.13
C ALA A 1124 42.47 24.87 -30.22
N GLU A 1125 42.67 24.97 -28.91
CA GLU A 1125 41.64 24.91 -27.88
C GLU A 1125 41.09 26.31 -27.55
N ALA A 1126 41.76 27.37 -27.99
CA ALA A 1126 41.36 28.75 -27.77
C ALA A 1126 40.05 29.11 -28.51
N VAL A 1127 39.27 30.00 -27.92
CA VAL A 1127 37.98 30.47 -28.45
C VAL A 1127 38.03 31.87 -29.08
N SER A 1128 39.10 32.61 -28.79
CA SER A 1128 39.37 33.96 -29.29
C SER A 1128 40.85 34.10 -29.69
N PRO A 1129 41.19 34.83 -30.77
CA PRO A 1129 40.26 35.40 -31.77
C PRO A 1129 39.51 34.30 -32.52
N THR A 1130 38.40 34.64 -33.16
CA THR A 1130 37.47 33.68 -33.79
C THR A 1130 38.08 32.94 -34.99
N LEU A 1131 37.52 31.80 -35.40
CA LEU A 1131 37.99 31.04 -36.57
C LEU A 1131 38.02 31.91 -37.85
N VAL A 1132 37.02 32.77 -38.04
CA VAL A 1132 36.94 33.71 -39.17
C VAL A 1132 38.03 34.78 -39.06
N GLU A 1133 38.22 35.40 -37.89
CA GLU A 1133 39.31 36.37 -37.70
C GLU A 1133 40.69 35.74 -37.89
N VAL A 1134 40.92 34.52 -37.37
CA VAL A 1134 42.18 33.79 -37.59
C VAL A 1134 42.39 33.58 -39.09
N ARG A 1135 41.40 33.04 -39.81
CA ARG A 1135 41.47 32.80 -41.27
C ARG A 1135 41.74 34.10 -42.04
N ASP A 1136 40.93 35.13 -41.82
CA ASP A 1136 40.88 36.32 -42.68
C ASP A 1136 41.96 37.35 -42.33
N ARG A 1137 42.39 37.46 -41.07
CA ARG A 1137 43.54 38.29 -40.67
C ARG A 1137 44.84 37.80 -41.30
N PHE A 1138 45.01 36.48 -41.42
CA PHE A 1138 46.13 35.91 -42.15
C PHE A 1138 45.97 36.15 -43.66
N ALA A 1139 44.84 35.73 -44.26
CA ALA A 1139 44.62 35.83 -45.71
C ALA A 1139 44.70 37.27 -46.26
N SER A 1140 44.19 38.27 -45.53
CA SER A 1140 44.28 39.69 -45.94
C SER A 1140 45.69 40.28 -45.84
N ARG A 1141 46.55 39.74 -44.96
CA ARG A 1141 47.90 40.27 -44.71
C ARG A 1141 49.01 39.44 -45.35
N VAL A 1142 48.76 38.19 -45.72
CA VAL A 1142 49.80 37.24 -46.17
C VAL A 1142 50.59 37.77 -47.38
N HIS A 1143 49.90 38.30 -48.39
CA HIS A 1143 50.55 38.90 -49.55
C HIS A 1143 51.30 40.18 -49.20
N GLN A 1144 50.70 41.07 -48.39
CA GLN A 1144 51.35 42.32 -47.97
C GLN A 1144 52.59 42.05 -47.10
N ALA A 1145 52.58 41.02 -46.26
CA ALA A 1145 53.71 40.65 -45.41
C ALA A 1145 54.82 39.93 -46.18
N GLU A 1146 54.49 39.04 -47.13
CA GLU A 1146 55.47 38.51 -48.08
C GLU A 1146 56.10 39.64 -48.89
N GLU A 1147 55.31 40.61 -49.35
CA GLU A 1147 55.79 41.77 -50.09
C GLU A 1147 56.65 42.71 -49.24
N GLN A 1148 56.25 43.02 -48.00
CA GLN A 1148 57.03 43.81 -47.04
C GLN A 1148 58.33 43.12 -46.60
N SER A 1149 58.32 41.79 -46.45
CA SER A 1149 59.55 41.03 -46.21
C SER A 1149 60.48 41.08 -47.42
N ASN A 1150 59.93 41.08 -48.64
CA ASN A 1150 60.72 41.29 -49.85
C ASN A 1150 61.26 42.73 -49.96
N ASP A 1151 60.45 43.75 -49.67
CA ASP A 1151 60.88 45.15 -49.66
C ASP A 1151 61.95 45.41 -48.56
N ARG A 1152 61.81 44.83 -47.36
CA ARG A 1152 62.85 44.89 -46.31
C ARG A 1152 64.13 44.13 -46.69
N LEU A 1153 64.02 42.99 -47.38
CA LEU A 1153 65.18 42.28 -47.92
C LEU A 1153 65.90 43.17 -48.95
N ASP A 1154 65.13 43.79 -49.84
CA ASP A 1154 65.63 44.69 -50.88
C ASP A 1154 66.30 45.94 -50.27
N GLU A 1155 65.75 46.49 -49.19
CA GLU A 1155 66.39 47.58 -48.41
C GLU A 1155 67.69 47.16 -47.71
N GLU A 1156 67.71 46.05 -46.96
CA GLU A 1156 68.91 45.62 -46.23
C GLU A 1156 70.02 45.17 -47.19
N LEU A 1157 69.67 44.63 -48.36
CA LEU A 1157 70.63 44.41 -49.46
C LEU A 1157 71.12 45.74 -50.06
N SER A 1158 70.24 46.72 -50.28
CA SER A 1158 70.65 48.06 -50.77
C SER A 1158 71.49 48.85 -49.75
N LYS A 1159 71.52 48.45 -48.48
CA LYS A 1159 72.44 48.99 -47.45
C LYS A 1159 73.79 48.28 -47.40
N LYS A 1160 73.85 47.02 -47.85
CA LYS A 1160 75.08 46.17 -47.89
C LYS A 1160 75.79 46.16 -49.24
N THR A 1161 75.09 46.55 -50.30
CA THR A 1161 75.61 46.73 -51.66
C THR A 1161 75.12 48.07 -52.19
N ASP A 1162 76.01 48.88 -52.78
CA ASP A 1162 75.70 50.22 -53.34
C ASP A 1162 74.68 50.21 -54.51
N GLY A 1163 74.12 49.05 -54.86
CA GLY A 1163 73.09 48.87 -55.88
C GLY A 1163 71.69 48.93 -55.30
N GLN A 1164 70.98 50.03 -55.56
CA GLN A 1164 69.59 50.21 -55.15
C GLN A 1164 68.67 49.19 -55.85
N ILE A 1165 67.89 48.43 -55.08
CA ILE A 1165 66.84 47.56 -55.63
C ILE A 1165 65.56 48.40 -55.83
N ILE A 1166 65.04 48.42 -57.06
CA ILE A 1166 63.89 49.25 -57.45
C ILE A 1166 62.71 48.36 -57.84
N LYS A 1167 61.55 48.64 -57.25
CA LYS A 1167 60.29 47.91 -57.43
C LYS A 1167 59.52 48.48 -58.64
N VAL A 1168 59.07 47.62 -59.55
CA VAL A 1168 58.32 48.00 -60.76
C VAL A 1168 57.06 47.15 -60.87
N ASP A 1169 55.90 47.78 -60.73
CA ASP A 1169 54.59 47.16 -60.97
C ASP A 1169 54.30 47.13 -62.48
N THR A 1170 53.90 45.97 -62.96
CA THR A 1170 53.72 45.67 -64.39
C THR A 1170 52.28 45.32 -64.78
N HIS A 1171 51.36 45.25 -63.81
CA HIS A 1171 49.92 45.00 -64.04
C HIS A 1171 49.60 43.73 -64.87
N LEU A 1172 50.50 42.75 -64.94
CA LEU A 1172 50.35 41.56 -65.79
C LEU A 1172 49.42 40.49 -65.22
N ARG A 1173 49.17 40.54 -63.91
CA ARG A 1173 48.41 39.51 -63.19
C ARG A 1173 46.93 39.56 -63.58
N GLY A 1174 46.45 38.54 -64.29
CA GLY A 1174 45.06 38.43 -64.77
C GLY A 1174 44.81 39.01 -66.17
N ARG A 1175 45.85 39.47 -66.88
CA ARG A 1175 45.73 39.95 -68.27
C ARG A 1175 45.56 38.76 -69.22
N GLU A 1176 44.38 38.61 -69.80
CA GLU A 1176 44.11 37.54 -70.78
C GLU A 1176 44.79 37.84 -72.12
N VAL A 1177 45.49 36.84 -72.66
CA VAL A 1177 46.31 36.94 -73.88
C VAL A 1177 45.86 35.84 -74.83
N ALA A 1178 44.96 36.20 -75.75
CA ALA A 1178 44.33 35.29 -76.70
C ALA A 1178 45.08 35.18 -78.04
N SER A 1179 46.08 36.04 -78.29
CA SER A 1179 46.87 36.04 -79.53
C SER A 1179 48.37 36.26 -79.28
N ARG A 1180 49.18 35.93 -80.30
CA ARG A 1180 50.64 36.04 -80.24
C ARG A 1180 51.11 37.50 -80.26
N GLU A 1181 50.39 38.39 -80.94
CA GLU A 1181 50.65 39.83 -80.92
C GLU A 1181 50.39 40.42 -79.53
N GLN A 1182 49.33 39.99 -78.84
CA GLN A 1182 49.02 40.44 -77.48
C GLN A 1182 50.13 40.04 -76.49
N LEU A 1183 50.76 38.86 -76.68
CA LEU A 1183 51.90 38.43 -75.88
C LEU A 1183 53.15 39.29 -76.16
N GLN A 1184 53.43 39.63 -77.42
CA GLN A 1184 54.54 40.51 -77.77
C GLN A 1184 54.35 41.95 -77.27
N ALA A 1185 53.11 42.45 -77.26
CA ALA A 1185 52.79 43.75 -76.66
C ALA A 1185 53.09 43.77 -75.15
N VAL A 1186 52.78 42.68 -74.43
CA VAL A 1186 53.12 42.50 -73.01
C VAL A 1186 54.64 42.48 -72.78
N PHE A 1187 55.42 41.77 -73.61
CA PHE A 1187 56.87 41.77 -73.48
C PHE A 1187 57.50 43.14 -73.74
N LYS A 1188 56.99 43.89 -74.74
CA LYS A 1188 57.49 45.23 -75.01
C LYS A 1188 57.18 46.22 -73.88
N GLU A 1189 55.97 46.15 -73.32
CA GLU A 1189 55.57 46.98 -72.17
C GLU A 1189 56.43 46.72 -70.92
N LEU A 1190 56.87 45.46 -70.72
CA LEU A 1190 57.85 45.10 -69.70
C LEU A 1190 59.21 45.74 -69.98
N GLU A 1191 59.73 45.57 -71.20
CA GLU A 1191 61.06 46.05 -71.61
C GLU A 1191 61.17 47.58 -71.50
N ASP A 1192 60.14 48.31 -71.97
CA ASP A 1192 60.06 49.77 -71.88
C ASP A 1192 60.02 50.29 -70.42
N ARG A 1193 59.43 49.53 -69.48
CA ARG A 1193 59.38 49.90 -68.05
C ARG A 1193 60.63 49.51 -67.25
N ILE A 1194 61.30 48.42 -67.64
CA ILE A 1194 62.34 47.77 -66.81
C ILE A 1194 63.76 48.05 -67.35
N GLY A 1195 63.95 48.03 -68.68
CA GLY A 1195 65.25 48.25 -69.32
C GLY A 1195 65.97 49.52 -68.84
N PRO A 1196 65.32 50.70 -68.84
CA PRO A 1196 65.93 51.96 -68.41
C PRO A 1196 66.35 52.03 -66.93
N LEU A 1197 65.94 51.07 -66.10
CA LEU A 1197 66.35 50.93 -64.70
C LEU A 1197 67.52 49.95 -64.55
N LEU A 1198 67.50 48.84 -65.31
CA LEU A 1198 68.63 47.89 -65.38
C LEU A 1198 69.88 48.56 -65.96
N ASP A 1199 69.74 49.39 -66.98
CA ASP A 1199 70.84 50.16 -67.60
C ASP A 1199 71.54 51.11 -66.61
N LYS A 1200 70.86 51.50 -65.53
CA LYS A 1200 71.39 52.36 -64.46
C LYS A 1200 72.05 51.56 -63.32
N GLY A 1201 72.22 50.24 -63.49
CA GLY A 1201 72.78 49.34 -62.49
C GLY A 1201 71.83 49.03 -61.32
N ALA A 1202 70.59 49.51 -61.36
CA ALA A 1202 69.58 49.16 -60.36
C ALA A 1202 69.11 47.72 -60.57
N ARG A 1203 68.93 46.98 -59.48
CA ARG A 1203 68.37 45.62 -59.54
C ARG A 1203 66.85 45.73 -59.50
N VAL A 1204 66.16 45.36 -60.57
CA VAL A 1204 64.70 45.54 -60.65
C VAL A 1204 63.95 44.34 -60.06
N ARG A 1205 62.99 44.60 -59.16
CA ARG A 1205 61.99 43.62 -58.72
C ARG A 1205 60.66 43.89 -59.44
N ILE A 1206 60.30 42.99 -60.35
CA ILE A 1206 58.99 42.96 -61.00
C ILE A 1206 57.96 42.46 -59.99
N VAL A 1207 56.80 43.12 -59.93
CA VAL A 1207 55.65 42.78 -59.06
C VAL A 1207 54.37 42.74 -59.90
#